data_AF-A0A925NDC5-F1
#
_entry.id   AF-A0A925NDC5-F1
#
_cell.length_a   1.000
_cell.length_b   1.000
_cell.length_c   1.000
_cell.angle_alpha   90.00
_cell.angle_beta   90.00
_cell.angle_gamma   90.00
#
_symmetry.space_group_name_H-M   'P 1'
#
loop_
_entity.id
_entity.type
_entity.pdbx_description
1 polymer ?
#
loop_
_entity_poly.entity_id
_entity_poly.type
_entity_poly.pdbx_seq_one_letter_code
_entity_poly.pdbx_strand_id
1 'polypeptide(L)'
;MKIVCIGGGPSGLYFALLMKQQDVSHDITVVERNRPYDTFGWGVVFSDQTLGNLQAADPVTATQILDAFNHWDDIEVHFQGETVRSGGHGFCGIGRKRLLNILQQRCEQLGVKLVFETDVQSDEDYADADLLIASDGLNSRIRSKYAATYRPDIDTRLCRFVWLGTTKLFEAFTFAFEKTEWGWFQAHAYRFDDEMSTFIVEAPEPVWAAAGLATMEKEEAIHFCEKLFGKYLDGHPLVSNASHLRGSAQWIRFPRVVCERWVHHNGRAPVVLMGDAAHTAHFSIGSGTKLALEDAIELARCIGESSGLPDALARYEAERSVAVLRIQNAARNSTEWFEHVDRYAQLPPQQFAYSLLTRSQRISHENLRLRDKGYVENYEDWIAERAGAPRQLGHGAIPPMFVPFTLRGTTLKNRVVVSPMAQYSCVDGLPADYHLTHLGARAMGGAGLVMAEMTCPSPEARITPACPGLWNTAQRDGWKRIVDFVHTNSDAKIGLQLGHAGAKGATCVPWDGGTDQPLAQGNWRLVSASPQQYLDGTSDWSHAMTRTEMERVRDDFLRATRWAAEAGFDWLELHCAHGYLLSSFISPLTNQRTDDYGGSLAKRLRYPLEVFSAMREAWPQQLPMSVRISAHDWVDGGVTPDDAVEIARAFKAAGADMIDCSSGQVSKKERPVYGRMFQTPFADRIRNEAGIATMAVGAISEADHVNSIVAAGRADLCAVARPHLANPAWTLTEAARIGYLEVGWPKQYRAAKQQLERNLERERAPAACAAAARSRSRLRKRRALRRWPRPTRRWACDG
;
A
#
# COMPACT_ATOMS: atom_id res chain seq x y z
N MET A 1 1.15 -13.98 -41.67
CA MET A 1 2.22 -13.25 -40.98
C MET A 1 3.33 -14.22 -40.58
N LYS A 2 4.58 -13.79 -40.70
CA LYS A 2 5.76 -14.43 -40.12
C LYS A 2 6.09 -13.78 -38.77
N ILE A 3 6.01 -14.54 -37.69
CA ILE A 3 6.15 -14.05 -36.31
C ILE A 3 7.34 -14.76 -35.66
N VAL A 4 8.22 -14.00 -35.01
CA VAL A 4 9.35 -14.55 -34.25
C VAL A 4 9.25 -14.14 -32.78
N CYS A 5 9.16 -15.12 -31.89
CA CYS A 5 9.23 -14.91 -30.44
C CYS A 5 10.64 -15.23 -29.95
N ILE A 6 11.36 -14.22 -29.49
CA ILE A 6 12.68 -14.35 -28.88
C ILE A 6 12.45 -14.62 -27.39
N GLY A 7 12.78 -15.83 -26.93
CA GLY A 7 12.54 -16.35 -25.59
C GLY A 7 11.40 -17.39 -25.53
N GLY A 8 11.72 -18.57 -25.00
CA GLY A 8 10.82 -19.71 -24.80
C GLY A 8 10.22 -19.78 -23.38
N GLY A 9 10.02 -18.63 -22.74
CA GLY A 9 9.31 -18.53 -21.47
C GLY A 9 7.77 -18.59 -21.63
N PRO A 10 7.01 -18.46 -20.52
CA PRO A 10 5.56 -18.54 -20.56
C PRO A 10 4.90 -17.53 -21.50
N SER A 11 5.39 -16.29 -21.58
CA SER A 11 4.85 -15.26 -22.49
C SER A 11 5.05 -15.63 -23.96
N GLY A 12 6.28 -15.90 -24.37
CA GLY A 12 6.62 -16.20 -25.77
C GLY A 12 5.93 -17.46 -26.29
N LEU A 13 5.96 -18.56 -25.51
CA LEU A 13 5.28 -19.81 -25.88
C LEU A 13 3.76 -19.62 -25.95
N TYR A 14 3.16 -18.96 -24.96
CA TYR A 14 1.71 -18.80 -24.93
C TYR A 14 1.19 -17.84 -26.00
N PHE A 15 1.95 -16.78 -26.32
CA PHE A 15 1.59 -15.92 -27.44
C PHE A 15 1.67 -16.67 -28.77
N ALA A 16 2.75 -17.42 -29.00
CA ALA A 16 2.95 -18.19 -30.21
C ALA A 16 1.83 -19.21 -30.45
N LEU A 17 1.42 -19.94 -29.41
CA LEU A 17 0.33 -20.92 -29.54
C LEU A 17 -1.02 -20.25 -29.80
N LEU A 18 -1.33 -19.12 -29.13
CA LEU A 18 -2.60 -18.41 -29.35
C LEU A 18 -2.68 -17.84 -30.77
N MET A 19 -1.60 -17.23 -31.27
CA MET A 19 -1.54 -16.71 -32.63
C MET A 19 -1.68 -17.81 -33.69
N LYS A 20 -1.11 -19.00 -33.44
CA LYS A 20 -1.25 -20.16 -34.34
C LYS A 20 -2.66 -20.74 -34.32
N GLN A 21 -3.33 -20.68 -33.16
CA GLN A 21 -4.72 -21.12 -33.00
C GLN A 21 -5.71 -20.17 -33.68
N GLN A 22 -5.44 -18.86 -33.67
CA GLN A 22 -6.27 -17.87 -34.34
C GLN A 22 -6.19 -17.99 -35.87
N ASP A 23 -4.99 -18.21 -36.42
CA ASP A 23 -4.80 -18.45 -37.85
C ASP A 23 -3.64 -19.43 -38.08
N VAL A 24 -3.98 -20.59 -38.61
CA VAL A 24 -3.04 -21.68 -38.90
C VAL A 24 -2.03 -21.32 -39.98
N SER A 25 -2.32 -20.31 -40.82
CA SER A 25 -1.43 -19.83 -41.89
C SER A 25 -0.23 -19.04 -41.39
N HIS A 26 -0.23 -18.60 -40.12
CA HIS A 26 0.90 -17.90 -39.52
C HIS A 26 2.17 -18.77 -39.50
N ASP A 27 3.30 -18.23 -39.97
CA ASP A 27 4.61 -18.87 -39.81
C ASP A 27 5.25 -18.38 -38.52
N ILE A 28 5.18 -19.19 -37.45
CA ILE A 28 5.59 -18.76 -36.10
C ILE A 28 6.80 -19.57 -35.64
N THR A 29 7.85 -18.87 -35.22
CA THR A 29 9.06 -19.45 -34.64
C THR A 29 9.29 -18.91 -33.22
N VAL A 30 9.55 -19.80 -32.26
CA VAL A 30 10.01 -19.45 -30.91
C VAL A 30 11.46 -19.86 -30.78
N VAL A 31 12.31 -18.93 -30.35
CA VAL A 31 13.76 -19.15 -30.24
C VAL A 31 14.17 -19.07 -28.78
N GLU A 32 14.77 -20.13 -28.26
CA GLU A 32 15.16 -20.27 -26.85
C GLU A 32 16.65 -20.58 -26.75
N ARG A 33 17.34 -19.88 -25.83
CA ARG A 33 18.78 -20.04 -25.62
C ARG A 33 19.13 -21.31 -24.86
N ASN A 34 18.21 -21.77 -24.02
CA ASN A 34 18.39 -22.96 -23.19
C ASN A 34 17.99 -24.24 -23.95
N ARG A 35 18.34 -25.38 -23.37
CA ARG A 35 17.93 -26.70 -23.86
C ARG A 35 16.41 -26.88 -23.74
N PRO A 36 15.81 -27.74 -24.59
CA PRO A 36 14.43 -28.15 -24.39
C PRO A 36 14.23 -28.66 -22.97
N TYR A 37 13.14 -28.24 -22.33
CA TYR A 37 12.76 -28.66 -20.98
C TYR A 37 13.73 -28.27 -19.83
N ASP A 38 14.72 -27.41 -20.09
CA ASP A 38 15.59 -26.84 -19.06
C ASP A 38 14.99 -25.56 -18.47
N THR A 39 15.01 -25.43 -17.14
CA THR A 39 14.44 -24.24 -16.48
C THR A 39 15.02 -24.00 -15.09
N PHE A 40 15.08 -22.73 -14.71
CA PHE A 40 15.52 -22.28 -13.39
C PHE A 40 14.33 -21.96 -12.49
N GLY A 41 14.40 -22.40 -11.22
CA GLY A 41 13.31 -22.28 -10.25
C GLY A 41 12.40 -23.50 -10.18
N TRP A 42 11.49 -23.49 -9.21
CA TRP A 42 10.70 -24.64 -8.79
C TRP A 42 9.21 -24.46 -9.11
N GLY A 43 8.36 -24.17 -8.13
CA GLY A 43 6.93 -24.01 -8.29
C GLY A 43 6.50 -22.59 -8.67
N VAL A 44 5.45 -22.46 -9.48
CA VAL A 44 4.76 -21.18 -9.70
C VAL A 44 3.33 -21.27 -9.22
N VAL A 45 2.79 -20.16 -8.71
CA VAL A 45 1.44 -20.09 -8.15
C VAL A 45 0.53 -19.27 -9.05
N PHE A 46 -0.71 -19.73 -9.21
CA PHE A 46 -1.75 -19.01 -9.97
C PHE A 46 -2.95 -18.67 -9.09
N SER A 47 -3.69 -17.64 -9.53
CA SER A 47 -4.97 -17.24 -8.96
C SER A 47 -6.14 -17.81 -9.78
N ASP A 48 -7.27 -18.08 -9.12
CA ASP A 48 -8.54 -18.47 -9.76
C ASP A 48 -8.92 -17.59 -10.97
N GLN A 49 -8.64 -16.29 -10.91
CA GLN A 49 -8.98 -15.35 -11.98
C GLN A 49 -8.15 -15.60 -13.25
N THR A 50 -6.85 -15.85 -13.09
CA THR A 50 -5.94 -16.14 -14.20
C THR A 50 -6.37 -17.41 -14.92
N LEU A 51 -6.83 -18.40 -14.15
CA LEU A 51 -7.38 -19.64 -14.71
C LEU A 51 -8.61 -19.39 -15.58
N GLY A 52 -9.50 -18.48 -15.18
CA GLY A 52 -10.64 -18.08 -15.99
C GLY A 52 -10.25 -17.49 -17.34
N ASN A 53 -9.21 -16.65 -17.36
CA ASN A 53 -8.69 -16.03 -18.59
C ASN A 53 -8.04 -17.07 -19.51
N LEU A 54 -7.24 -17.98 -18.96
CA LEU A 54 -6.65 -19.10 -19.71
C LEU A 54 -7.74 -19.99 -20.33
N GLN A 55 -8.77 -20.33 -19.55
CA GLN A 55 -9.86 -21.18 -20.02
C GLN A 55 -10.65 -20.52 -21.16
N ALA A 56 -10.79 -19.19 -21.15
CA ALA A 56 -11.46 -18.45 -22.22
C ALA A 56 -10.59 -18.36 -23.49
N ALA A 57 -9.26 -18.24 -23.35
CA ALA A 57 -8.34 -18.08 -24.47
C ALA A 57 -7.95 -19.42 -25.13
N ASP A 58 -7.55 -20.43 -24.35
CA ASP A 58 -7.27 -21.79 -24.81
C ASP A 58 -7.75 -22.84 -23.79
N PRO A 59 -8.97 -23.39 -23.97
CA PRO A 59 -9.53 -24.41 -23.09
C PRO A 59 -8.65 -25.67 -22.94
N VAL A 60 -7.89 -26.05 -23.98
CA VAL A 60 -7.12 -27.30 -24.00
C VAL A 60 -5.90 -27.17 -23.09
N THR A 61 -5.08 -26.14 -23.34
CA THR A 61 -3.92 -25.87 -22.47
C THR A 61 -4.35 -25.51 -21.06
N ALA A 62 -5.44 -24.76 -20.88
CA ALA A 62 -5.97 -24.47 -19.55
C ALA A 62 -6.32 -25.75 -18.78
N THR A 63 -6.97 -26.73 -19.43
CA THR A 63 -7.31 -28.02 -18.80
C THR A 63 -6.06 -28.80 -18.41
N GLN A 64 -5.04 -28.87 -19.28
CA GLN A 64 -3.79 -29.55 -18.97
C GLN A 64 -3.01 -28.92 -17.82
N ILE A 65 -3.02 -27.57 -17.75
CA ILE A 65 -2.43 -26.83 -16.64
C ILE A 65 -3.21 -27.11 -15.35
N LEU A 66 -4.55 -27.07 -15.40
CA LEU A 66 -5.42 -27.35 -14.26
C LEU A 66 -5.27 -28.78 -13.71
N ASP A 67 -5.17 -29.77 -14.59
CA ASP A 67 -4.99 -31.18 -14.19
C ASP A 67 -3.63 -31.42 -13.51
N ALA A 68 -2.65 -30.56 -13.76
CA ALA A 68 -1.33 -30.60 -13.15
C ALA A 68 -1.24 -29.78 -11.84
N PHE A 69 -2.32 -29.10 -11.43
CA PHE A 69 -2.29 -28.22 -10.26
C PHE A 69 -2.41 -28.95 -8.93
N ASN A 70 -1.50 -28.59 -8.04
CA ASN A 70 -1.64 -28.86 -6.62
C ASN A 70 -2.38 -27.71 -5.96
N HIS A 71 -3.43 -28.03 -5.21
CA HIS A 71 -4.26 -27.05 -4.52
C HIS A 71 -3.99 -27.05 -3.03
N TRP A 72 -3.87 -25.86 -2.47
CA TRP A 72 -3.87 -25.61 -1.04
C TRP A 72 -4.59 -24.29 -0.76
N ASP A 73 -5.06 -24.12 0.46
CA ASP A 73 -5.93 -23.00 0.83
C ASP A 73 -5.37 -22.13 1.95
N ASP A 74 -4.52 -22.73 2.79
CA ASP A 74 -4.01 -22.11 4.01
C ASP A 74 -2.72 -21.34 3.76
N ILE A 75 -2.55 -20.25 4.52
CA ILE A 75 -1.29 -19.55 4.76
C ILE A 75 -0.92 -19.76 6.22
N GLU A 76 0.34 -20.09 6.49
CA GLU A 76 0.91 -20.12 7.83
C GLU A 76 2.00 -19.07 7.95
N VAL A 77 1.96 -18.33 9.05
CA VAL A 77 2.98 -17.35 9.42
C VAL A 77 3.61 -17.80 10.73
N HIS A 78 4.88 -18.20 10.67
CA HIS A 78 5.68 -18.53 11.85
C HIS A 78 6.52 -17.32 12.24
N PHE A 79 6.23 -16.74 13.40
CA PHE A 79 6.89 -15.54 13.88
C PHE A 79 6.98 -15.56 15.41
N GLN A 80 8.19 -15.34 15.94
CA GLN A 80 8.47 -15.34 17.39
C GLN A 80 7.97 -16.58 18.14
N GLY A 81 8.06 -17.77 17.51
CA GLY A 81 7.66 -19.04 18.11
C GLY A 81 6.17 -19.36 18.03
N GLU A 82 5.35 -18.41 17.58
CA GLU A 82 3.91 -18.61 17.35
C GLU A 82 3.64 -18.94 15.88
N THR A 83 2.56 -19.68 15.64
CA THR A 83 2.07 -19.99 14.29
C THR A 83 0.66 -19.45 14.11
N VAL A 84 0.48 -18.56 13.14
CA VAL A 84 -0.83 -18.00 12.78
C VAL A 84 -1.25 -18.57 11.42
N ARG A 85 -2.39 -19.26 11.39
CA ARG A 85 -2.95 -19.85 10.17
C ARG A 85 -4.19 -19.07 9.71
N SER A 86 -4.28 -18.80 8.41
CA SER A 86 -5.46 -18.23 7.76
C SER A 86 -5.77 -19.01 6.49
N GLY A 87 -7.03 -19.44 6.32
CA GLY A 87 -7.50 -20.22 5.17
C GLY A 87 -8.19 -19.39 4.08
N GLY A 88 -8.85 -20.08 3.14
CA GLY A 88 -9.67 -19.46 2.11
C GLY A 88 -8.92 -18.63 1.05
N HIS A 89 -7.59 -18.75 0.97
CA HIS A 89 -6.79 -17.97 0.04
C HIS A 89 -6.84 -18.53 -1.38
N GLY A 90 -7.07 -19.84 -1.52
CA GLY A 90 -7.25 -20.53 -2.79
C GLY A 90 -6.04 -20.46 -3.70
N PHE A 91 -4.97 -21.17 -3.35
CA PHE A 91 -3.78 -21.28 -4.19
C PHE A 91 -3.80 -22.51 -5.08
N CYS A 92 -3.12 -22.39 -6.21
CA CYS A 92 -2.79 -23.51 -7.06
C CYS A 92 -1.35 -23.38 -7.57
N GLY A 93 -0.58 -24.45 -7.41
CA GLY A 93 0.82 -24.52 -7.79
C GLY A 93 1.04 -25.53 -8.91
N ILE A 94 2.04 -25.24 -9.74
CA ILE A 94 2.58 -26.18 -10.72
C ILE A 94 4.09 -26.03 -10.76
N GLY A 95 4.81 -27.13 -10.98
CA GLY A 95 6.22 -27.06 -11.30
C GLY A 95 6.44 -26.24 -12.57
N ARG A 96 7.33 -25.24 -12.53
CA ARG A 96 7.68 -24.39 -13.68
C ARG A 96 8.09 -25.21 -14.90
N LYS A 97 8.86 -26.28 -14.68
CA LYS A 97 9.23 -27.24 -15.72
C LYS A 97 8.00 -27.87 -16.35
N ARG A 98 7.06 -28.36 -15.54
CA ARG A 98 5.82 -28.97 -16.03
C ARG A 98 4.97 -27.99 -16.84
N LEU A 99 4.86 -26.73 -16.39
CA LEU A 99 4.16 -25.67 -17.13
C LEU A 99 4.79 -25.46 -18.52
N LEU A 100 6.10 -25.27 -18.59
CA LEU A 100 6.80 -25.07 -19.87
C LEU A 100 6.65 -26.28 -20.78
N ASN A 101 6.72 -27.50 -20.25
CA ASN A 101 6.50 -28.72 -21.04
C ASN A 101 5.11 -28.75 -21.67
N ILE A 102 4.06 -28.37 -20.92
CA ILE A 102 2.69 -28.29 -21.45
C ILE A 102 2.62 -27.27 -22.60
N LEU A 103 3.21 -26.08 -22.42
CA LEU A 103 3.20 -25.04 -23.44
C LEU A 103 4.00 -25.43 -24.69
N GLN A 104 5.18 -26.03 -24.52
CA GLN A 104 6.03 -26.51 -25.63
C GLN A 104 5.32 -27.61 -26.42
N GLN A 105 4.76 -28.62 -25.74
CA GLN A 105 3.99 -29.69 -26.39
C GLN A 105 2.77 -29.13 -27.15
N ARG A 106 2.10 -28.12 -26.60
CA ARG A 106 0.98 -27.47 -27.28
C ARG A 106 1.44 -26.71 -28.54
N CYS A 107 2.54 -25.97 -28.45
CA CYS A 107 3.16 -25.30 -29.59
C CYS A 107 3.47 -26.29 -30.72
N GLU A 108 4.11 -27.42 -30.41
CA GLU A 108 4.43 -28.47 -31.38
C GLU A 108 3.17 -29.06 -32.03
N GLN A 109 2.13 -29.35 -31.25
CA GLN A 109 0.84 -29.85 -31.75
C GLN A 109 0.16 -28.90 -32.75
N LEU A 110 0.32 -27.59 -32.55
CA LEU A 110 -0.25 -26.56 -33.42
C LEU A 110 0.67 -26.20 -34.60
N GLY A 111 1.87 -26.78 -34.66
CA GLY A 111 2.85 -26.52 -35.73
C GLY A 111 3.62 -25.22 -35.58
N VAL A 112 3.83 -24.74 -34.35
CA VAL A 112 4.79 -23.67 -34.05
C VAL A 112 6.22 -24.25 -34.11
N LYS A 113 7.15 -23.55 -34.75
CA LYS A 113 8.55 -23.98 -34.85
C LYS A 113 9.28 -23.61 -33.56
N LEU A 114 9.77 -24.59 -32.81
CA LEU A 114 10.59 -24.36 -31.61
C LEU A 114 12.07 -24.56 -31.95
N VAL A 115 12.90 -23.55 -31.71
CA VAL A 115 14.35 -23.56 -31.95
C VAL A 115 15.07 -23.35 -30.63
N PHE A 116 15.70 -24.39 -30.10
CA PHE A 116 16.41 -24.36 -28.82
C PHE A 116 17.92 -24.17 -28.99
N GLU A 117 18.63 -23.99 -27.87
CA GLU A 117 20.09 -23.80 -27.82
C GLU A 117 20.59 -22.68 -28.75
N THR A 118 19.77 -21.67 -28.99
CA THR A 118 20.06 -20.55 -29.88
C THR A 118 19.99 -19.23 -29.11
N ASP A 119 21.15 -18.67 -28.80
CA ASP A 119 21.26 -17.38 -28.10
C ASP A 119 21.20 -16.23 -29.11
N VAL A 120 20.00 -15.65 -29.29
CA VAL A 120 19.77 -14.51 -30.19
C VAL A 120 20.53 -13.28 -29.71
N GLN A 121 21.34 -12.69 -30.59
CA GLN A 121 22.13 -11.51 -30.27
C GLN A 121 21.37 -10.23 -30.64
N SER A 122 20.58 -10.27 -31.72
CA SER A 122 19.88 -9.12 -32.27
C SER A 122 18.55 -9.53 -32.89
N ASP A 123 17.57 -8.64 -32.87
CA ASP A 123 16.32 -8.78 -33.65
C ASP A 123 16.60 -8.80 -35.18
N GLU A 124 17.72 -8.24 -35.61
CA GLU A 124 18.16 -8.22 -37.02
C GLU A 124 18.46 -9.62 -37.58
N ASP A 125 18.71 -10.60 -36.71
CA ASP A 125 18.91 -12.01 -37.09
C ASP A 125 17.64 -12.60 -37.76
N TYR A 126 16.49 -11.94 -37.57
CA TYR A 126 15.18 -12.30 -38.13
C TYR A 126 14.57 -11.16 -38.96
N ALA A 127 15.39 -10.62 -39.87
CA ALA A 127 15.06 -9.49 -40.75
C ALA A 127 13.78 -9.63 -41.58
N ASP A 128 13.30 -10.85 -41.79
CA ASP A 128 12.15 -11.17 -42.63
C ASP A 128 10.87 -11.46 -41.84
N ALA A 129 10.88 -11.24 -40.51
CA ALA A 129 9.68 -11.32 -39.69
C ALA A 129 8.77 -10.09 -39.90
N ASP A 130 7.45 -10.32 -39.91
CA ASP A 130 6.43 -9.27 -39.92
C ASP A 130 6.20 -8.69 -38.51
N LEU A 131 6.51 -9.46 -37.46
CA LEU A 131 6.35 -9.10 -36.06
C LEU A 131 7.38 -9.85 -35.20
N LEU A 132 8.09 -9.13 -34.35
CA LEU A 132 8.99 -9.72 -33.35
C LEU A 132 8.46 -9.50 -31.94
N ILE A 133 8.41 -10.57 -31.15
CA ILE A 133 8.10 -10.52 -29.72
C ILE A 133 9.38 -10.77 -28.93
N ALA A 134 9.85 -9.75 -28.22
CA ALA A 134 10.95 -9.84 -27.29
C ALA A 134 10.43 -10.27 -25.91
N SER A 135 10.49 -11.57 -25.67
CA SER A 135 10.13 -12.24 -24.41
C SER A 135 11.36 -12.91 -23.75
N ASP A 136 12.56 -12.37 -24.01
CA ASP A 136 13.87 -12.89 -23.60
C ASP A 136 14.21 -12.62 -22.12
N GLY A 137 13.20 -12.20 -21.35
CA GLY A 137 13.20 -12.18 -19.90
C GLY A 137 13.88 -10.97 -19.27
N LEU A 138 14.21 -11.14 -18.00
CA LEU A 138 14.68 -10.08 -17.11
C LEU A 138 15.90 -9.32 -17.64
N ASN A 139 16.84 -10.04 -18.25
CA ASN A 139 18.09 -9.50 -18.81
C ASN A 139 17.98 -9.27 -20.33
N SER A 140 16.80 -8.81 -20.80
CA SER A 140 16.51 -8.62 -22.22
C SER A 140 17.59 -7.79 -22.95
N ARG A 141 18.20 -8.39 -23.99
CA ARG A 141 19.17 -7.69 -24.85
C ARG A 141 18.47 -6.71 -25.77
N ILE A 142 17.28 -7.08 -26.25
CA ILE A 142 16.45 -6.24 -27.13
C ILE A 142 16.00 -4.97 -26.39
N ARG A 143 15.54 -5.09 -25.14
CA ARG A 143 15.21 -3.91 -24.31
C ARG A 143 16.41 -2.99 -24.17
N SER A 144 17.58 -3.55 -23.92
CA SER A 144 18.83 -2.79 -23.76
C SER A 144 19.25 -2.09 -25.06
N LYS A 145 19.17 -2.79 -26.20
CA LYS A 145 19.49 -2.25 -27.54
C LYS A 145 18.63 -1.03 -27.89
N TYR A 146 17.33 -1.10 -27.62
CA TYR A 146 16.37 -0.03 -27.95
C TYR A 146 15.91 0.77 -26.73
N ALA A 147 16.77 0.93 -25.72
CA ALA A 147 16.45 1.63 -24.48
C ALA A 147 15.96 3.07 -24.71
N ALA A 148 16.44 3.75 -25.76
CA ALA A 148 15.97 5.09 -26.14
C ALA A 148 14.47 5.14 -26.47
N THR A 149 13.90 4.06 -27.01
CA THR A 149 12.46 3.97 -27.27
C THR A 149 11.70 3.47 -26.04
N TYR A 150 12.13 2.33 -25.49
CA TYR A 150 11.41 1.66 -24.40
C TYR A 150 11.47 2.42 -23.07
N ARG A 151 12.51 3.25 -22.88
CA ARG A 151 12.78 4.02 -21.66
C ARG A 151 12.62 3.17 -20.40
N PRO A 152 13.46 2.12 -20.24
CA PRO A 152 13.37 1.23 -19.10
C PRO A 152 13.85 1.92 -17.82
N ASP A 153 13.02 1.85 -16.79
CA ASP A 153 13.35 2.16 -15.41
C ASP A 153 13.62 0.84 -14.68
N ILE A 154 14.89 0.60 -14.33
CA ILE A 154 15.37 -0.62 -13.69
C ILE A 154 15.90 -0.28 -12.30
N ASP A 155 15.26 -0.85 -11.29
CA ASP A 155 15.59 -0.65 -9.87
C ASP A 155 15.91 -2.00 -9.21
N THR A 156 17.14 -2.13 -8.69
CA THR A 156 17.58 -3.35 -8.02
C THR A 156 17.17 -3.33 -6.56
N ARG A 157 16.25 -4.22 -6.18
CA ARG A 157 15.65 -4.30 -4.84
C ARG A 157 16.66 -4.71 -3.76
N LEU A 158 16.37 -4.39 -2.50
CA LEU A 158 17.35 -4.35 -1.40
C LEU A 158 17.70 -5.74 -0.84
N CYS A 159 16.81 -6.71 -1.00
CA CYS A 159 17.02 -8.07 -0.51
C CYS A 159 17.77 -8.96 -1.51
N ARG A 160 18.58 -9.85 -0.96
CA ARG A 160 19.15 -11.02 -1.64
C ARG A 160 18.22 -12.20 -1.39
N PHE A 161 17.92 -12.97 -2.43
CA PHE A 161 17.16 -14.21 -2.28
C PHE A 161 17.79 -15.36 -3.06
N VAL A 162 17.53 -16.58 -2.58
CA VAL A 162 17.87 -17.84 -3.24
C VAL A 162 16.62 -18.71 -3.34
N TRP A 163 16.44 -19.38 -4.47
CA TRP A 163 15.26 -20.22 -4.74
C TRP A 163 15.65 -21.71 -4.74
N LEU A 164 15.30 -22.40 -3.67
CA LEU A 164 15.61 -23.81 -3.42
C LEU A 164 14.34 -24.67 -3.50
N GLY A 165 14.52 -25.98 -3.51
CA GLY A 165 13.46 -26.98 -3.40
C GLY A 165 13.73 -27.93 -2.25
N THR A 166 12.71 -28.67 -1.82
CA THR A 166 12.83 -29.69 -0.77
C THR A 166 11.77 -30.76 -0.94
N THR A 167 12.05 -31.97 -0.47
CA THR A 167 11.07 -33.08 -0.39
C THR A 167 10.13 -32.93 0.81
N LYS A 168 10.36 -31.95 1.71
CA LYS A 168 9.37 -31.58 2.72
C LYS A 168 8.13 -31.04 2.04
N LEU A 169 7.00 -31.71 2.21
CA LEU A 169 5.70 -31.26 1.69
C LEU A 169 5.06 -30.30 2.70
N PHE A 170 4.86 -29.04 2.27
CA PHE A 170 4.15 -28.04 3.06
C PHE A 170 2.66 -28.07 2.72
N GLU A 171 1.81 -28.22 3.74
CA GLU A 171 0.35 -28.26 3.58
C GLU A 171 -0.27 -26.87 3.34
N ALA A 172 0.44 -25.81 3.78
CA ALA A 172 0.06 -24.42 3.65
C ALA A 172 1.17 -23.61 2.94
N PHE A 173 0.82 -22.45 2.38
CA PHE A 173 1.82 -21.46 2.00
C PHE A 173 2.46 -20.92 3.29
N THR A 174 3.71 -21.26 3.52
CA THR A 174 4.40 -21.01 4.78
C THR A 174 5.32 -19.82 4.64
N PHE A 175 5.17 -18.84 5.52
CA PHE A 175 6.13 -17.77 5.76
C PHE A 175 6.80 -18.03 7.11
N ALA A 176 8.12 -18.22 7.12
CA ALA A 176 8.88 -18.43 8.34
C ALA A 176 9.90 -17.31 8.54
N PHE A 177 9.93 -16.71 9.73
CA PHE A 177 10.80 -15.59 10.06
C PHE A 177 11.75 -15.97 11.20
N GLU A 178 13.05 -15.90 10.94
CA GLU A 178 14.10 -16.19 11.91
C GLU A 178 14.95 -14.95 12.19
N LYS A 179 15.02 -14.58 13.46
CA LYS A 179 15.95 -13.53 13.92
C LYS A 179 17.30 -14.15 14.21
N THR A 180 18.34 -13.66 13.56
CA THR A 180 19.74 -14.02 13.79
C THR A 180 20.48 -12.88 14.48
N GLU A 181 21.76 -13.09 14.83
CA GLU A 181 22.62 -12.03 15.34
C GLU A 181 22.90 -10.91 14.32
N TRP A 182 22.77 -11.20 13.02
CA TRP A 182 23.00 -10.24 11.92
C TRP A 182 21.73 -9.50 11.48
N GLY A 183 20.55 -10.01 11.82
CA GLY A 183 19.27 -9.48 11.36
C GLY A 183 18.26 -10.57 11.04
N TRP A 184 17.20 -10.19 10.33
CA TRP A 184 16.10 -11.09 9.98
C TRP A 184 16.36 -11.82 8.66
N PHE A 185 16.07 -13.12 8.68
CA PHE A 185 15.92 -13.96 7.49
C PHE A 185 14.47 -14.43 7.41
N GLN A 186 13.97 -14.56 6.19
CA GLN A 186 12.64 -15.10 5.93
C GLN A 186 12.70 -16.22 4.90
N ALA A 187 11.79 -17.18 5.05
CA ALA A 187 11.55 -18.22 4.08
C ALA A 187 10.10 -18.23 3.59
N HIS A 188 9.93 -18.52 2.29
CA HIS A 188 8.65 -18.72 1.64
C HIS A 188 8.61 -20.14 1.11
N ALA A 189 7.72 -20.97 1.66
CA ALA A 189 7.65 -22.38 1.31
C ALA A 189 6.24 -22.81 0.91
N TYR A 190 6.13 -23.57 -0.17
CA TYR A 190 4.85 -24.11 -0.64
C TYR A 190 5.06 -25.29 -1.57
N ARG A 191 4.18 -26.28 -1.45
CA ARG A 191 4.14 -27.44 -2.34
C ARG A 191 3.77 -27.02 -3.76
N PHE A 192 4.38 -27.63 -4.78
CA PHE A 192 4.00 -27.38 -6.19
C PHE A 192 3.74 -28.65 -7.00
N ASP A 193 4.16 -29.82 -6.51
CA ASP A 193 3.76 -31.14 -6.99
C ASP A 193 3.59 -32.12 -5.82
N ASP A 194 3.37 -33.41 -6.11
CA ASP A 194 3.12 -34.43 -5.07
C ASP A 194 4.39 -34.85 -4.30
N GLU A 195 5.58 -34.44 -4.75
CA GLU A 195 6.87 -34.93 -4.24
C GLU A 195 7.75 -33.80 -3.68
N MET A 196 7.53 -32.55 -4.11
CA MET A 196 8.43 -31.43 -3.87
C MET A 196 7.71 -30.13 -3.50
N SER A 197 8.39 -29.34 -2.69
CA SER A 197 8.03 -27.96 -2.35
C SER A 197 9.09 -26.97 -2.78
N THR A 198 8.64 -25.75 -3.08
CA THR A 198 9.49 -24.56 -3.20
C THR A 198 9.93 -24.12 -1.81
N PHE A 199 11.17 -23.66 -1.68
CA PHE A 199 11.70 -23.04 -0.48
C PHE A 199 12.60 -21.84 -0.88
N ILE A 200 12.05 -20.62 -0.79
CA ILE A 200 12.78 -19.39 -1.11
C ILE A 200 13.28 -18.78 0.18
N VAL A 201 14.58 -18.51 0.30
CA VAL A 201 15.16 -17.78 1.44
C VAL A 201 15.54 -16.38 0.98
N GLU A 202 15.20 -15.38 1.79
CA GLU A 202 15.48 -13.97 1.52
C GLU A 202 15.97 -13.26 2.78
N ALA A 203 16.89 -12.30 2.60
CA ALA A 203 17.32 -11.36 3.64
C ALA A 203 17.81 -10.03 3.01
N PRO A 204 17.76 -8.90 3.75
CA PRO A 204 18.40 -7.66 3.32
C PRO A 204 19.88 -7.87 3.01
N GLU A 205 20.41 -7.21 1.97
CA GLU A 205 21.81 -7.38 1.56
C GLU A 205 22.84 -7.15 2.69
N PRO A 206 22.69 -6.14 3.59
CA PRO A 206 23.61 -5.99 4.72
C PRO A 206 23.59 -7.19 5.68
N VAL A 207 22.42 -7.78 5.93
CA VAL A 207 22.25 -8.95 6.81
C VAL A 207 22.88 -10.19 6.17
N TRP A 208 22.60 -10.41 4.89
CA TRP A 208 23.18 -11.49 4.10
C TRP A 208 24.71 -11.42 4.05
N ALA A 209 25.27 -10.21 3.84
CA ALA A 209 26.70 -10.00 3.81
C ALA A 209 27.34 -10.23 5.19
N ALA A 210 26.72 -9.71 6.26
CA ALA A 210 27.20 -9.89 7.63
C ALA A 210 27.19 -11.35 8.09
N ALA A 211 26.26 -12.17 7.58
CA ALA A 211 26.22 -13.62 7.80
C ALA A 211 27.32 -14.41 7.04
N GLY A 212 28.15 -13.74 6.24
CA GLY A 212 29.24 -14.36 5.47
C GLY A 212 28.80 -15.08 4.19
N LEU A 213 27.51 -15.04 3.83
CA LEU A 213 26.97 -15.73 2.65
C LEU A 213 27.54 -15.22 1.31
N ALA A 214 28.14 -14.03 1.30
CA ALA A 214 28.80 -13.46 0.13
C ALA A 214 30.03 -14.25 -0.32
N THR A 215 30.72 -14.90 0.62
CA THR A 215 31.96 -15.64 0.39
C THR A 215 31.78 -17.15 0.50
N MET A 216 30.61 -17.62 0.95
CA MET A 216 30.31 -19.05 1.05
C MET A 216 30.18 -19.69 -0.33
N GLU A 217 30.67 -20.92 -0.44
CA GLU A 217 30.35 -21.76 -1.58
C GLU A 217 28.88 -22.20 -1.54
N LYS A 218 28.39 -22.64 -2.70
CA LYS A 218 26.97 -22.96 -2.91
C LYS A 218 26.43 -23.94 -1.86
N GLU A 219 27.16 -25.02 -1.56
CA GLU A 219 26.74 -26.06 -0.61
C GLU A 219 26.80 -25.57 0.84
N GLU A 220 27.77 -24.71 1.19
CA GLU A 220 27.88 -24.09 2.52
C GLU A 220 26.69 -23.16 2.79
N ALA A 221 26.31 -22.35 1.80
CA ALA A 221 25.15 -21.47 1.90
C ALA A 221 23.82 -22.24 2.00
N ILE A 222 23.69 -23.39 1.33
CA ILE A 222 22.53 -24.28 1.46
C ILE A 222 22.49 -24.86 2.89
N HIS A 223 23.61 -25.38 3.38
CA HIS A 223 23.70 -25.93 4.74
C HIS A 223 23.39 -24.87 5.82
N PHE A 224 23.83 -23.64 5.62
CA PHE A 224 23.43 -22.51 6.47
C PHE A 224 21.91 -22.36 6.53
N CYS A 225 21.23 -22.39 5.38
CA CYS A 225 19.76 -22.29 5.32
C CYS A 225 19.07 -23.48 5.98
N GLU A 226 19.58 -24.70 5.78
CA GLU A 226 19.06 -25.91 6.44
C GLU A 226 19.16 -25.83 7.95
N LYS A 227 20.29 -25.34 8.47
CA LYS A 227 20.48 -25.15 9.92
C LYS A 227 19.54 -24.08 10.46
N LEU A 228 19.41 -22.95 9.77
CA LEU A 228 18.59 -21.82 10.19
C LEU A 228 17.09 -22.18 10.24
N PHE A 229 16.60 -22.89 9.22
CA PHE A 229 15.18 -23.24 9.08
C PHE A 229 14.87 -24.70 9.43
N GLY A 230 15.78 -25.42 10.08
CA GLY A 230 15.69 -26.87 10.30
C GLY A 230 14.41 -27.33 10.97
N LYS A 231 13.85 -26.52 11.89
CA LYS A 231 12.57 -26.80 12.58
C LYS A 231 11.34 -26.82 11.67
N TYR A 232 11.44 -26.32 10.43
CA TYR A 232 10.35 -26.35 9.44
C TYR A 232 10.57 -27.42 8.37
N LEU A 233 11.78 -27.96 8.27
CA LEU A 233 12.18 -28.89 7.21
C LEU A 233 11.99 -30.36 7.61
N ASP A 234 11.78 -30.66 8.89
CA ASP A 234 11.65 -32.04 9.42
C ASP A 234 12.81 -32.97 8.98
N GLY A 235 14.02 -32.42 8.84
CA GLY A 235 15.21 -33.16 8.39
C GLY A 235 15.30 -33.40 6.88
N HIS A 236 14.37 -32.90 6.07
CA HIS A 236 14.48 -32.95 4.62
C HIS A 236 15.51 -31.94 4.09
N PRO A 237 16.38 -32.34 3.15
CA PRO A 237 17.42 -31.45 2.63
C PRO A 237 16.85 -30.36 1.72
N LEU A 238 17.62 -29.28 1.55
CA LEU A 238 17.40 -28.24 0.55
C LEU A 238 18.20 -28.56 -0.72
N VAL A 239 17.57 -28.38 -1.88
CA VAL A 239 18.12 -28.75 -3.18
C VAL A 239 18.16 -27.53 -4.10
N SER A 240 19.27 -27.35 -4.82
CA SER A 240 19.41 -26.32 -5.86
C SER A 240 19.40 -26.96 -7.25
N ASN A 241 18.63 -26.38 -8.18
CA ASN A 241 18.64 -26.76 -9.60
C ASN A 241 19.53 -25.83 -10.46
N ALA A 242 20.27 -24.91 -9.85
CA ALA A 242 21.19 -23.99 -10.52
C ALA A 242 22.63 -24.52 -10.51
N SER A 243 22.84 -25.74 -11.02
CA SER A 243 24.15 -26.44 -10.99
C SER A 243 25.29 -25.70 -11.70
N HIS A 244 24.97 -24.77 -12.58
CA HIS A 244 25.91 -23.94 -13.34
C HIS A 244 26.39 -22.67 -12.60
N LEU A 245 25.70 -22.26 -11.52
CA LEU A 245 26.10 -21.09 -10.72
C LEU A 245 27.12 -21.50 -9.65
N ARG A 246 28.19 -20.71 -9.50
CA ARG A 246 29.29 -20.92 -8.54
C ARG A 246 29.24 -19.87 -7.43
N GLY A 247 29.69 -20.24 -6.23
CA GLY A 247 29.74 -19.35 -5.06
C GLY A 247 28.39 -18.70 -4.73
N SER A 248 28.44 -17.43 -4.34
CA SER A 248 27.27 -16.63 -3.96
C SER A 248 26.37 -16.19 -5.13
N ALA A 249 26.70 -16.53 -6.38
CA ALA A 249 25.95 -16.09 -7.56
C ALA A 249 24.50 -16.60 -7.61
N GLN A 250 24.15 -17.62 -6.81
CA GLN A 250 22.77 -18.07 -6.65
C GLN A 250 21.89 -17.10 -5.83
N TRP A 251 22.50 -16.19 -5.06
CA TRP A 251 21.80 -15.16 -4.29
C TRP A 251 21.65 -13.90 -5.13
N ILE A 252 20.47 -13.73 -5.71
CA ILE A 252 20.18 -12.62 -6.62
C ILE A 252 19.40 -11.52 -5.91
N ARG A 253 19.58 -10.29 -6.38
CA ARG A 253 18.70 -9.17 -6.04
C ARG A 253 17.66 -9.06 -7.14
N PHE A 254 16.40 -8.89 -6.79
CA PHE A 254 15.32 -8.78 -7.77
C PHE A 254 15.41 -7.42 -8.49
N PRO A 255 15.53 -7.36 -9.83
CA PRO A 255 15.43 -6.10 -10.54
C PRO A 255 13.98 -5.83 -10.93
N ARG A 256 13.42 -4.76 -10.37
CA ARG A 256 12.15 -4.19 -10.79
C ARG A 256 12.36 -3.53 -12.14
N VAL A 257 11.65 -3.98 -13.16
CA VAL A 257 11.67 -3.41 -14.51
C VAL A 257 10.33 -2.77 -14.80
N VAL A 258 10.35 -1.54 -15.29
CA VAL A 258 9.19 -0.83 -15.87
C VAL A 258 9.63 -0.15 -17.15
N CYS A 259 9.07 -0.54 -18.29
CA CYS A 259 9.25 0.19 -19.54
C CYS A 259 8.09 1.17 -19.77
N GLU A 260 8.41 2.42 -20.13
CA GLU A 260 7.41 3.43 -20.49
C GLU A 260 6.69 3.08 -21.80
N ARG A 261 7.42 2.47 -22.74
CA ARG A 261 6.91 2.01 -24.04
C ARG A 261 7.28 0.55 -24.21
N TRP A 262 6.42 -0.23 -24.85
CA TRP A 262 6.62 -1.66 -25.09
C TRP A 262 6.76 -1.99 -26.57
N VAL A 263 6.46 -1.04 -27.44
CA VAL A 263 6.54 -1.20 -28.90
C VAL A 263 7.63 -0.31 -29.47
N HIS A 264 8.55 -0.91 -30.22
CA HIS A 264 9.54 -0.24 -31.04
C HIS A 264 9.35 -0.68 -32.51
N HIS A 265 9.80 0.12 -33.48
CA HIS A 265 9.85 -0.28 -34.88
C HIS A 265 11.29 -0.19 -35.36
N ASN A 266 11.90 -1.32 -35.72
CA ASN A 266 13.32 -1.39 -36.09
C ASN A 266 13.62 -0.92 -37.53
N GLY A 267 12.61 -0.39 -38.22
CA GLY A 267 12.67 0.03 -39.63
C GLY A 267 12.11 -1.00 -40.61
N ARG A 268 11.89 -2.25 -40.17
CA ARG A 268 11.31 -3.33 -40.98
C ARG A 268 10.02 -3.87 -40.37
N ALA A 269 10.03 -4.13 -39.07
CA ALA A 269 8.92 -4.70 -38.35
C ALA A 269 8.80 -4.11 -36.94
N PRO A 270 7.60 -4.17 -36.33
CA PRO A 270 7.43 -3.92 -34.91
C PRO A 270 8.16 -4.98 -34.06
N VAL A 271 8.85 -4.50 -33.04
CA VAL A 271 9.49 -5.27 -31.98
C VAL A 271 8.77 -4.94 -30.67
N VAL A 272 8.17 -5.95 -30.05
CA VAL A 272 7.25 -5.79 -28.91
C VAL A 272 7.82 -6.50 -27.69
N LEU A 273 8.02 -5.78 -26.59
CA LEU A 273 8.40 -6.37 -25.31
C LEU A 273 7.20 -7.08 -24.67
N MET A 274 7.44 -8.23 -24.04
CA MET A 274 6.39 -8.99 -23.33
C MET A 274 6.92 -9.72 -22.08
N GLY A 275 6.09 -9.79 -21.02
CA GLY A 275 6.47 -10.41 -19.75
C GLY A 275 7.63 -9.68 -19.06
N ASP A 276 8.54 -10.42 -18.42
CA ASP A 276 9.65 -9.85 -17.65
C ASP A 276 10.63 -9.00 -18.49
N ALA A 277 10.57 -9.10 -19.82
CA ALA A 277 11.31 -8.19 -20.70
C ALA A 277 10.73 -6.77 -20.66
N ALA A 278 9.40 -6.61 -20.58
CA ALA A 278 8.71 -5.32 -20.52
C ALA A 278 8.55 -4.81 -19.08
N HIS A 279 8.21 -5.70 -18.16
CA HIS A 279 7.86 -5.34 -16.79
C HIS A 279 7.93 -6.53 -15.85
N THR A 280 8.39 -6.30 -14.62
CA THR A 280 8.48 -7.36 -13.61
C THR A 280 7.57 -7.09 -12.41
N ALA A 281 7.14 -8.14 -11.74
CA ALA A 281 6.47 -8.09 -10.44
C ALA A 281 7.17 -9.04 -9.47
N HIS A 282 7.50 -8.54 -8.28
CA HIS A 282 8.21 -9.32 -7.27
C HIS A 282 7.48 -10.63 -6.93
N PHE A 283 8.24 -11.70 -6.70
CA PHE A 283 7.71 -13.03 -6.45
C PHE A 283 6.83 -13.11 -5.18
N SER A 284 7.00 -12.14 -4.26
CA SER A 284 6.22 -12.02 -3.02
C SER A 284 4.71 -11.93 -3.20
N ILE A 285 4.21 -11.62 -4.40
CA ILE A 285 2.78 -11.62 -4.75
C ILE A 285 2.40 -12.68 -5.80
N GLY A 286 3.33 -13.56 -6.19
CA GLY A 286 3.08 -14.70 -7.08
C GLY A 286 2.47 -14.33 -8.44
N SER A 287 2.81 -13.16 -9.00
CA SER A 287 2.11 -12.62 -10.19
C SER A 287 2.95 -12.55 -11.47
N GLY A 288 4.24 -12.91 -11.45
CA GLY A 288 5.11 -12.82 -12.63
C GLY A 288 4.62 -13.65 -13.82
N THR A 289 4.42 -14.96 -13.63
CA THR A 289 3.92 -15.84 -14.70
C THR A 289 2.49 -15.47 -15.13
N LYS A 290 1.65 -15.01 -14.19
CA LYS A 290 0.33 -14.45 -14.50
C LYS A 290 0.42 -13.29 -15.48
N LEU A 291 1.29 -12.31 -15.21
CA LEU A 291 1.48 -11.16 -16.08
C LEU A 291 1.89 -11.59 -17.48
N ALA A 292 2.90 -12.46 -17.57
CA ALA A 292 3.41 -12.98 -18.84
C ALA A 292 2.31 -13.67 -19.69
N LEU A 293 1.46 -14.50 -19.09
CA LEU A 293 0.36 -15.16 -19.80
C LEU A 293 -0.76 -14.18 -20.18
N GLU A 294 -1.09 -13.22 -19.31
CA GLU A 294 -2.11 -12.21 -19.60
C GLU A 294 -1.68 -11.23 -20.68
N ASP A 295 -0.38 -10.91 -20.78
CA ASP A 295 0.16 -10.12 -21.89
C ASP A 295 -0.02 -10.86 -23.22
N ALA A 296 0.31 -12.16 -23.25
CA ALA A 296 0.14 -12.99 -24.42
C ALA A 296 -1.33 -13.08 -24.88
N ILE A 297 -2.26 -13.27 -23.93
CA ILE A 297 -3.71 -13.28 -24.20
C ILE A 297 -4.15 -11.96 -24.81
N GLU A 298 -3.78 -10.85 -24.17
CA GLU A 298 -4.27 -9.54 -24.57
C GLU A 298 -3.69 -9.08 -25.90
N LEU A 299 -2.40 -9.34 -26.15
CA LEU A 299 -1.79 -9.02 -27.44
C LEU A 299 -2.43 -9.84 -28.56
N ALA A 300 -2.61 -11.16 -28.37
CA ALA A 300 -3.25 -12.02 -29.36
C ALA A 300 -4.70 -11.58 -29.62
N ARG A 301 -5.46 -11.23 -28.57
CA ARG A 301 -6.82 -10.68 -28.71
C ARG A 301 -6.83 -9.36 -29.49
N CYS A 302 -5.92 -8.46 -29.17
CA CYS A 302 -5.78 -7.18 -29.87
C CYS A 302 -5.48 -7.34 -31.35
N ILE A 303 -4.61 -8.28 -31.72
CA ILE A 303 -4.30 -8.58 -33.12
C ILE A 303 -5.53 -9.17 -33.84
N GLY A 304 -6.24 -10.12 -33.20
CA GLY A 304 -7.40 -10.78 -33.82
C GLY A 304 -8.63 -9.89 -34.00
N GLU A 305 -8.78 -8.82 -33.21
CA GLU A 305 -9.95 -7.94 -33.26
C GLU A 305 -9.72 -6.60 -33.97
N SER A 306 -8.47 -6.26 -34.33
CA SER A 306 -8.14 -4.96 -34.93
C SER A 306 -8.02 -5.07 -36.45
N SER A 307 -8.23 -3.95 -37.15
CA SER A 307 -8.11 -3.87 -38.61
C SER A 307 -6.67 -3.94 -39.13
N GLY A 308 -5.68 -3.70 -38.27
CA GLY A 308 -4.27 -3.71 -38.63
C GLY A 308 -3.35 -3.79 -37.42
N LEU A 309 -2.09 -4.16 -37.67
CA LEU A 309 -1.08 -4.39 -36.63
C LEU A 309 -0.75 -3.11 -35.83
N PRO A 310 -0.58 -1.91 -36.42
CA PRO A 310 -0.31 -0.69 -35.64
C PRO A 310 -1.39 -0.38 -34.60
N ASP A 311 -2.67 -0.51 -34.99
CA ASP A 311 -3.81 -0.27 -34.10
C ASP A 311 -3.87 -1.31 -32.97
N ALA A 312 -3.62 -2.59 -33.30
CA ALA A 312 -3.57 -3.67 -32.32
C ALA A 312 -2.49 -3.43 -31.26
N LEU A 313 -1.29 -3.00 -31.68
CA LEU A 313 -0.15 -2.76 -30.79
C LEU A 313 -0.38 -1.55 -29.88
N ALA A 314 -0.96 -0.47 -30.43
CA ALA A 314 -1.34 0.70 -29.64
C ALA A 314 -2.39 0.35 -28.58
N ARG A 315 -3.39 -0.46 -28.95
CA ARG A 315 -4.45 -0.91 -28.04
C ARG A 315 -3.91 -1.82 -26.93
N TYR A 316 -3.04 -2.76 -27.28
CA TYR A 316 -2.37 -3.64 -26.32
C TYR A 316 -1.60 -2.83 -25.26
N GLU A 317 -0.75 -1.88 -25.68
CA GLU A 317 0.03 -1.06 -24.76
C GLU A 317 -0.89 -0.20 -23.86
N ALA A 318 -1.94 0.40 -24.41
CA ALA A 318 -2.88 1.24 -23.67
C ALA A 318 -3.68 0.44 -22.62
N GLU A 319 -4.19 -0.74 -22.97
CA GLU A 319 -5.02 -1.55 -22.08
C GLU A 319 -4.18 -2.27 -21.01
N ARG A 320 -3.04 -2.87 -21.41
CA ARG A 320 -2.21 -3.64 -20.48
C ARG A 320 -1.39 -2.78 -19.53
N SER A 321 -0.89 -1.62 -19.96
CA SER A 321 -0.09 -0.74 -19.08
C SER A 321 -0.84 -0.39 -17.79
N VAL A 322 -2.14 -0.11 -17.86
CA VAL A 322 -2.99 0.18 -16.69
C VAL A 322 -3.12 -1.05 -15.77
N ALA A 323 -3.34 -2.24 -16.34
CA ALA A 323 -3.49 -3.47 -15.57
C ALA A 323 -2.18 -3.87 -14.87
N VAL A 324 -1.05 -3.77 -15.60
CA VAL A 324 0.29 -4.05 -15.10
C VAL A 324 0.66 -3.09 -13.97
N LEU A 325 0.43 -1.78 -14.15
CA LEU A 325 0.76 -0.76 -13.15
C LEU A 325 0.05 -1.02 -11.80
N ARG A 326 -1.18 -1.52 -11.81
CA ARG A 326 -1.90 -1.93 -10.58
C ARG A 326 -1.20 -3.10 -9.88
N ILE A 327 -0.73 -4.09 -10.63
CA ILE A 327 -0.03 -5.26 -10.08
C ILE A 327 1.36 -4.88 -9.58
N GLN A 328 2.09 -4.04 -10.31
CA GLN A 328 3.41 -3.55 -9.90
C GLN A 328 3.34 -2.69 -8.64
N ASN A 329 2.32 -1.85 -8.48
CA ASN A 329 2.09 -1.11 -7.23
C ASN A 329 1.88 -2.05 -6.04
N ALA A 330 1.08 -3.11 -6.21
CA ALA A 330 0.88 -4.11 -5.16
C ALA A 330 2.15 -4.92 -4.87
N ALA A 331 2.94 -5.23 -5.91
CA ALA A 331 4.23 -5.91 -5.77
C ALA A 331 5.20 -5.03 -4.98
N ARG A 332 5.32 -3.74 -5.34
CA ARG A 332 6.16 -2.76 -4.64
C ARG A 332 5.85 -2.70 -3.16
N ASN A 333 4.57 -2.50 -2.80
CA ASN A 333 4.15 -2.45 -1.40
C ASN A 333 4.50 -3.75 -0.65
N SER A 334 4.36 -4.91 -1.30
CA SER A 334 4.74 -6.18 -0.70
C SER A 334 6.25 -6.36 -0.58
N THR A 335 7.03 -5.90 -1.56
CA THR A 335 8.50 -5.99 -1.56
C THR A 335 9.07 -5.12 -0.45
N GLU A 336 8.63 -3.87 -0.36
CA GLU A 336 9.06 -2.94 0.70
C GLU A 336 8.73 -3.49 2.09
N TRP A 337 7.61 -4.21 2.25
CA TRP A 337 7.29 -4.87 3.52
C TRP A 337 8.32 -5.95 3.90
N PHE A 338 8.75 -6.79 2.95
CA PHE A 338 9.77 -7.83 3.20
C PHE A 338 11.19 -7.28 3.34
N GLU A 339 11.49 -6.16 2.68
CA GLU A 339 12.77 -5.45 2.84
C GLU A 339 12.92 -4.81 4.23
N HIS A 340 11.81 -4.59 4.93
CA HIS A 340 11.74 -3.90 6.22
C HIS A 340 10.98 -4.71 7.28
N VAL A 341 11.23 -6.02 7.39
CA VAL A 341 10.61 -6.87 8.42
C VAL A 341 10.91 -6.37 9.84
N ASP A 342 12.10 -5.80 10.05
CA ASP A 342 12.54 -5.21 11.31
C ASP A 342 11.61 -4.10 11.81
N ARG A 343 11.00 -3.32 10.89
CA ARG A 343 9.97 -2.32 11.20
C ARG A 343 8.82 -2.93 11.99
N TYR A 344 8.38 -4.13 11.61
CA TYR A 344 7.20 -4.79 12.20
C TYR A 344 7.55 -5.76 13.33
N ALA A 345 8.84 -5.92 13.65
CA ALA A 345 9.32 -6.92 14.58
C ALA A 345 8.79 -6.76 16.02
N GLN A 346 8.27 -5.58 16.37
CA GLN A 346 7.66 -5.28 17.67
C GLN A 346 6.16 -5.58 17.74
N LEU A 347 5.53 -5.90 16.60
CA LEU A 347 4.12 -6.27 16.58
C LEU A 347 3.91 -7.64 17.22
N PRO A 348 2.82 -7.85 17.97
CA PRO A 348 2.42 -9.19 18.39
C PRO A 348 2.21 -10.12 17.18
N PRO A 349 2.45 -11.44 17.30
CA PRO A 349 2.36 -12.37 16.18
C PRO A 349 1.04 -12.33 15.40
N GLN A 350 -0.10 -12.13 16.08
CA GLN A 350 -1.41 -11.99 15.44
C GLN A 350 -1.45 -10.79 14.49
N GLN A 351 -0.97 -9.63 14.95
CA GLN A 351 -0.96 -8.39 14.18
C GLN A 351 0.13 -8.40 13.10
N PHE A 352 1.28 -9.02 13.38
CA PHE A 352 2.33 -9.24 12.39
C PHE A 352 1.81 -10.09 11.21
N ALA A 353 1.16 -11.22 11.51
CA ALA A 353 0.54 -12.07 10.50
C ALA A 353 -0.56 -11.32 9.72
N TYR A 354 -1.43 -10.57 10.40
CA TYR A 354 -2.44 -9.75 9.73
C TYR A 354 -1.81 -8.71 8.78
N SER A 355 -0.77 -8.01 9.26
CA SER A 355 -0.02 -7.05 8.44
C SER A 355 0.59 -7.71 7.21
N LEU A 356 1.20 -8.89 7.39
CA LEU A 356 1.74 -9.68 6.28
C LEU A 356 0.66 -10.03 5.28
N LEU A 357 -0.48 -10.57 5.72
CA LEU A 357 -1.58 -10.99 4.83
C LEU A 357 -2.14 -9.82 4.01
N THR A 358 -2.14 -8.62 4.56
CA THR A 358 -2.70 -7.40 3.95
C THR A 358 -1.66 -6.44 3.35
N ARG A 359 -0.36 -6.80 3.37
CA ARG A 359 0.77 -5.95 2.93
C ARG A 359 0.65 -5.43 1.50
N SER A 360 0.11 -6.24 0.59
CA SER A 360 -0.06 -5.87 -0.82
C SER A 360 -1.13 -4.80 -1.05
N GLN A 361 -1.97 -4.53 -0.03
CA GLN A 361 -3.15 -3.67 -0.08
C GLN A 361 -4.26 -4.12 -1.05
N ARG A 362 -4.08 -5.27 -1.72
CA ARG A 362 -5.10 -5.92 -2.55
C ARG A 362 -6.07 -6.76 -1.72
N ILE A 363 -5.58 -7.32 -0.62
CA ILE A 363 -6.38 -7.99 0.39
C ILE A 363 -6.65 -6.97 1.48
N SER A 364 -7.89 -6.50 1.54
CA SER A 364 -8.38 -5.65 2.63
C SER A 364 -9.02 -6.48 3.74
N HIS A 365 -9.45 -5.82 4.81
CA HIS A 365 -10.11 -6.46 5.95
C HIS A 365 -11.36 -7.25 5.51
N GLU A 366 -12.25 -6.63 4.75
CA GLU A 366 -13.45 -7.31 4.26
C GLU A 366 -13.14 -8.37 3.20
N ASN A 367 -12.10 -8.17 2.37
CA ASN A 367 -11.66 -9.25 1.47
C ASN A 367 -11.13 -10.46 2.24
N LEU A 368 -10.43 -10.23 3.35
CA LEU A 368 -9.93 -11.30 4.22
C LEU A 368 -11.09 -12.00 4.93
N ARG A 369 -12.14 -11.28 5.35
CA ARG A 369 -13.35 -11.89 5.93
C ARG A 369 -14.10 -12.78 4.94
N LEU A 370 -14.11 -12.40 3.65
CA LEU A 370 -14.69 -13.25 2.60
C LEU A 370 -13.90 -14.54 2.37
N ARG A 371 -12.60 -14.55 2.68
CA ARG A 371 -11.72 -15.71 2.57
C ARG A 371 -11.83 -16.58 3.81
N ASP A 372 -11.59 -15.99 4.97
CA ASP A 372 -11.58 -16.67 6.26
C ASP A 372 -12.24 -15.80 7.34
N LYS A 373 -13.55 -15.95 7.43
CA LYS A 373 -14.37 -15.26 8.43
C LYS A 373 -13.93 -15.60 9.86
N GLY A 374 -13.57 -16.87 10.12
CA GLY A 374 -13.18 -17.33 11.45
C GLY A 374 -11.88 -16.69 11.92
N TYR A 375 -10.86 -16.64 11.05
CA TYR A 375 -9.63 -15.92 11.33
C TYR A 375 -9.88 -14.44 11.63
N VAL A 376 -10.69 -13.76 10.80
CA VAL A 376 -10.96 -12.34 11.00
C VAL A 376 -11.73 -12.08 12.29
N GLU A 377 -12.77 -12.84 12.61
CA GLU A 377 -13.52 -12.67 13.85
C GLU A 377 -12.64 -12.94 15.09
N ASN A 378 -11.78 -13.97 15.04
CA ASN A 378 -10.81 -14.23 16.12
C ASN A 378 -9.80 -13.08 16.27
N TYR A 379 -9.35 -12.49 15.16
CA TYR A 379 -8.46 -11.34 15.18
C TYR A 379 -9.15 -10.08 15.74
N GLU A 380 -10.40 -9.86 15.37
CA GLU A 380 -11.25 -8.78 15.90
C GLU A 380 -11.45 -8.91 17.41
N ASP A 381 -11.74 -10.11 17.89
CA ASP A 381 -11.86 -10.38 19.32
C ASP A 381 -10.53 -10.11 20.04
N TRP A 382 -9.40 -10.57 19.48
CA TRP A 382 -8.05 -10.33 20.01
C TRP A 382 -7.71 -8.83 20.11
N ILE A 383 -7.96 -8.04 19.05
CA ILE A 383 -7.64 -6.61 19.09
C ILE A 383 -8.59 -5.84 20.02
N ALA A 384 -9.85 -6.26 20.12
CA ALA A 384 -10.83 -5.65 21.01
C ALA A 384 -10.51 -5.93 22.49
N GLU A 385 -10.08 -7.15 22.84
CA GLU A 385 -9.58 -7.50 24.17
C GLU A 385 -8.38 -6.64 24.58
N ARG A 386 -7.40 -6.47 23.67
CA ARG A 386 -6.24 -5.59 23.90
C ARG A 386 -6.60 -4.12 24.07
N ALA A 387 -7.71 -3.69 23.46
CA ALA A 387 -8.25 -2.35 23.62
C ALA A 387 -9.13 -2.20 24.89
N GLY A 388 -9.30 -3.26 25.70
CA GLY A 388 -10.13 -3.25 26.90
C GLY A 388 -11.63 -3.32 26.62
N ALA A 389 -12.03 -3.79 25.44
CA ALA A 389 -13.42 -3.93 25.01
C ALA A 389 -13.71 -5.36 24.52
N PRO A 390 -13.63 -6.39 25.40
CA PRO A 390 -13.92 -7.76 25.01
C PRO A 390 -15.34 -7.88 24.44
N ARG A 391 -15.50 -8.76 23.44
CA ARG A 391 -16.80 -9.03 22.81
C ARG A 391 -17.83 -9.50 23.85
N GLN A 392 -19.00 -8.88 23.83
CA GLN A 392 -20.11 -9.28 24.69
C GLN A 392 -20.84 -10.50 24.12
N LEU A 393 -21.34 -11.36 25.00
CA LEU A 393 -22.16 -12.51 24.63
C LEU A 393 -23.38 -12.07 23.83
N GLY A 394 -23.60 -12.69 22.67
CA GLY A 394 -24.71 -12.37 21.77
C GLY A 394 -24.47 -11.22 20.79
N HIS A 395 -23.35 -10.51 20.88
CA HIS A 395 -22.97 -9.44 19.95
C HIS A 395 -22.05 -9.96 18.84
N GLY A 396 -21.92 -9.21 17.73
CA GLY A 396 -20.93 -9.48 16.68
C GLY A 396 -19.49 -9.14 17.15
N ALA A 397 -18.49 -9.62 16.40
CA ALA A 397 -17.11 -9.17 16.60
C ALA A 397 -17.01 -7.65 16.37
N ILE A 398 -16.14 -6.97 17.12
CA ILE A 398 -15.98 -5.51 17.04
C ILE A 398 -14.98 -5.19 15.93
N PRO A 399 -15.39 -4.50 14.84
CA PRO A 399 -14.46 -4.15 13.78
C PRO A 399 -13.34 -3.25 14.30
N PRO A 400 -12.11 -3.34 13.76
CA PRO A 400 -10.97 -2.55 14.24
C PRO A 400 -11.23 -1.03 14.24
N MET A 401 -12.07 -0.53 13.33
CA MET A 401 -12.52 0.87 13.30
C MET A 401 -13.26 1.29 14.58
N PHE A 402 -13.96 0.36 15.25
CA PHE A 402 -14.82 0.62 16.41
C PHE A 402 -14.24 0.17 17.75
N VAL A 403 -13.03 -0.40 17.77
CA VAL A 403 -12.34 -0.63 19.04
C VAL A 403 -11.91 0.70 19.66
N PRO A 404 -12.06 0.88 20.99
CA PRO A 404 -11.68 2.13 21.63
C PRO A 404 -10.17 2.37 21.56
N PHE A 405 -9.77 3.62 21.76
CA PHE A 405 -8.38 4.04 21.84
C PHE A 405 -8.17 4.97 23.02
N THR A 406 -7.22 4.66 23.89
CA THR A 406 -6.87 5.51 25.02
C THR A 406 -5.47 6.08 24.82
N LEU A 407 -5.36 7.41 24.92
CA LEU A 407 -4.09 8.12 24.95
C LEU A 407 -4.12 9.10 26.12
N ARG A 408 -3.08 9.06 26.97
CA ARG A 408 -3.07 9.76 28.27
C ARG A 408 -4.37 9.43 29.04
N GLY A 409 -5.08 10.43 29.56
CA GLY A 409 -6.36 10.28 30.26
C GLY A 409 -7.59 10.32 29.36
N THR A 410 -7.43 10.34 28.03
CA THR A 410 -8.56 10.47 27.08
C THR A 410 -8.81 9.16 26.35
N THR A 411 -10.03 8.64 26.47
CA THR A 411 -10.51 7.48 25.70
C THR A 411 -11.46 7.93 24.60
N LEU A 412 -11.12 7.56 23.37
CA LEU A 412 -11.98 7.66 22.20
C LEU A 412 -12.77 6.37 22.05
N LYS A 413 -14.07 6.48 21.81
CA LYS A 413 -14.98 5.32 21.63
C LYS A 413 -14.71 4.49 20.37
N ASN A 414 -13.97 5.04 19.41
CA ASN A 414 -13.59 4.38 18.17
C ASN A 414 -12.37 5.07 17.54
N ARG A 415 -11.87 4.52 16.42
CA ARG A 415 -10.63 4.95 15.75
C ARG A 415 -10.81 6.05 14.70
N VAL A 416 -12.02 6.60 14.57
CA VAL A 416 -12.37 7.58 13.53
C VAL A 416 -12.22 8.99 14.06
N VAL A 417 -11.43 9.78 13.32
CA VAL A 417 -11.24 11.21 13.58
C VAL A 417 -11.81 12.00 12.42
N VAL A 418 -12.61 13.03 12.70
CA VAL A 418 -12.93 14.05 11.70
C VAL A 418 -11.74 14.99 11.59
N SER A 419 -11.08 14.99 10.42
CA SER A 419 -9.86 15.76 10.21
C SER A 419 -10.14 17.28 10.30
N PRO A 420 -9.16 18.11 10.74
CA PRO A 420 -9.32 19.55 10.71
C PRO A 420 -9.45 20.04 9.26
N MET A 421 -10.54 20.75 8.95
CA MET A 421 -10.87 21.23 7.59
C MET A 421 -11.29 22.68 7.65
N ALA A 422 -10.49 23.58 7.06
CA ALA A 422 -10.79 25.00 7.06
C ALA A 422 -12.18 25.30 6.46
N GLN A 423 -13.03 25.99 7.23
CA GLN A 423 -14.40 26.34 6.83
C GLN A 423 -14.50 27.79 6.36
N TYR A 424 -13.52 28.63 6.68
CA TYR A 424 -13.48 30.05 6.26
C TYR A 424 -14.80 30.79 6.55
N SER A 425 -15.35 30.58 7.75
CA SER A 425 -16.70 31.03 8.13
C SER A 425 -16.72 31.92 9.37
N CYS A 426 -15.57 32.46 9.78
CA CYS A 426 -15.50 33.41 10.90
C CYS A 426 -15.58 34.86 10.42
N VAL A 427 -16.05 35.74 11.29
CA VAL A 427 -15.84 37.18 11.19
C VAL A 427 -14.84 37.58 12.26
N ASP A 428 -13.72 38.16 11.84
CA ASP A 428 -12.58 38.51 12.71
C ASP A 428 -12.15 37.37 13.67
N GLY A 429 -12.07 36.16 13.14
CA GLY A 429 -11.69 34.97 13.89
C GLY A 429 -12.70 34.47 14.93
N LEU A 430 -13.87 35.10 15.08
CA LEU A 430 -14.88 34.64 16.03
C LEU A 430 -15.64 33.40 15.49
N PRO A 431 -15.48 32.21 16.11
CA PRO A 431 -16.34 31.08 15.79
C PRO A 431 -17.78 31.35 16.28
N ALA A 432 -18.75 30.95 15.47
CA ALA A 432 -20.18 31.21 15.71
C ALA A 432 -21.04 30.02 15.28
N ASP A 433 -22.31 30.27 14.94
CA ASP A 433 -23.34 29.26 14.69
C ASP A 433 -23.01 28.30 13.54
N TYR A 434 -22.26 28.76 12.53
CA TYR A 434 -21.77 27.87 11.47
C TYR A 434 -20.89 26.75 12.06
N HIS A 435 -19.92 27.10 12.92
CA HIS A 435 -18.99 26.14 13.51
C HIS A 435 -19.69 25.24 14.53
N LEU A 436 -20.64 25.79 15.31
CA LEU A 436 -21.50 25.01 16.19
C LEU A 436 -22.25 23.93 15.42
N THR A 437 -22.92 24.32 14.34
CA THR A 437 -23.69 23.39 13.49
C THR A 437 -22.76 22.38 12.80
N HIS A 438 -21.65 22.88 12.24
CA HIS A 438 -20.70 22.07 11.50
C HIS A 438 -20.10 20.98 12.38
N LEU A 439 -19.47 21.35 13.48
CA LEU A 439 -18.77 20.42 14.38
C LEU A 439 -19.75 19.57 15.16
N GLY A 440 -20.86 20.16 15.64
CA GLY A 440 -21.93 19.46 16.34
C GLY A 440 -22.53 18.33 15.51
N ALA A 441 -22.82 18.56 14.23
CA ALA A 441 -23.37 17.51 13.35
C ALA A 441 -22.43 16.30 13.21
N ARG A 442 -21.10 16.53 13.13
CA ARG A 442 -20.11 15.45 13.03
C ARG A 442 -19.90 14.73 14.36
N ALA A 443 -19.95 15.45 15.47
CA ALA A 443 -19.88 14.87 16.81
C ALA A 443 -21.08 13.93 17.06
N MET A 444 -22.27 14.33 16.65
CA MET A 444 -23.48 13.48 16.66
C MET A 444 -23.43 12.36 15.61
N GLY A 445 -22.53 12.48 14.63
CA GLY A 445 -22.35 11.59 13.48
C GLY A 445 -21.48 10.36 13.75
N GLY A 446 -21.11 10.10 15.00
CA GLY A 446 -20.53 8.83 15.44
C GLY A 446 -18.99 8.76 15.49
N ALA A 447 -18.26 9.78 15.06
CA ALA A 447 -16.81 9.82 15.17
C ALA A 447 -16.33 9.80 16.64
N GLY A 448 -15.14 9.25 16.89
CA GLY A 448 -14.53 9.21 18.22
C GLY A 448 -13.94 10.56 18.62
N LEU A 449 -13.36 11.29 17.66
CA LEU A 449 -12.80 12.62 17.83
C LEU A 449 -13.21 13.53 16.67
N VAL A 450 -13.60 14.76 16.97
CA VAL A 450 -13.86 15.81 15.98
C VAL A 450 -12.82 16.91 16.15
N MET A 451 -11.99 17.14 15.13
CA MET A 451 -11.01 18.23 15.16
C MET A 451 -11.61 19.50 14.58
N ALA A 452 -11.60 20.57 15.37
CA ALA A 452 -11.80 21.92 14.86
C ALA A 452 -10.66 22.28 13.90
N GLU A 453 -10.98 23.08 12.88
CA GLU A 453 -10.02 23.51 11.87
C GLU A 453 -8.85 24.30 12.43
N MET A 454 -7.80 24.51 11.62
CA MET A 454 -6.65 25.31 12.00
C MET A 454 -7.10 26.69 12.52
N THR A 455 -6.89 26.89 13.81
CA THR A 455 -7.26 28.09 14.54
C THR A 455 -6.01 28.90 14.85
N CYS A 456 -6.10 30.19 14.57
CA CYS A 456 -4.92 31.05 14.50
C CYS A 456 -4.68 31.75 15.85
N PRO A 457 -3.44 31.75 16.38
CA PRO A 457 -3.12 32.34 17.68
C PRO A 457 -3.02 33.88 17.68
N SER A 458 -3.05 34.50 16.49
CA SER A 458 -3.04 35.96 16.27
C SER A 458 -3.75 36.32 14.95
N PRO A 459 -4.15 37.59 14.74
CA PRO A 459 -4.76 38.04 13.50
C PRO A 459 -3.91 37.78 12.25
N GLU A 460 -2.58 37.97 12.34
CA GLU A 460 -1.64 37.80 11.23
C GLU A 460 -1.31 36.33 10.95
N ALA A 461 -1.66 35.43 11.87
CA ALA A 461 -1.49 34.00 11.72
C ALA A 461 -2.51 33.34 10.78
N ARG A 462 -3.54 34.09 10.35
CA ARG A 462 -4.63 33.58 9.50
C ARG A 462 -4.17 33.24 8.08
N ILE A 463 -4.85 32.26 7.47
CA ILE A 463 -4.76 31.99 6.03
C ILE A 463 -5.56 33.05 5.28
N THR A 464 -6.83 33.21 5.65
CA THR A 464 -7.79 34.16 5.09
C THR A 464 -8.42 34.99 6.19
N PRO A 465 -9.06 36.14 5.89
CA PRO A 465 -9.79 36.93 6.89
C PRO A 465 -10.88 36.14 7.64
N ALA A 466 -11.40 35.08 7.02
CA ALA A 466 -12.48 34.27 7.57
C ALA A 466 -12.02 33.01 8.35
N CYS A 467 -10.71 32.87 8.59
CA CYS A 467 -10.17 31.82 9.46
C CYS A 467 -10.51 32.07 10.94
N PRO A 468 -10.75 31.02 11.74
CA PRO A 468 -10.97 31.16 13.16
C PRO A 468 -9.72 31.60 13.92
N GLY A 469 -9.95 32.22 15.05
CA GLY A 469 -8.95 32.75 15.96
C GLY A 469 -9.05 32.21 17.37
N LEU A 470 -7.94 32.35 18.09
CA LEU A 470 -7.87 32.19 19.54
C LEU A 470 -6.82 33.16 20.12
N TRP A 471 -7.01 34.45 19.87
CA TRP A 471 -6.16 35.54 20.36
C TRP A 471 -6.84 36.45 21.40
N ASN A 472 -8.11 36.23 21.71
CA ASN A 472 -8.86 37.00 22.71
C ASN A 472 -9.93 36.15 23.43
N THR A 473 -10.53 36.73 24.48
CA THR A 473 -11.53 36.06 25.32
C THR A 473 -12.86 35.79 24.61
N ALA A 474 -13.30 36.67 23.71
CA ALA A 474 -14.54 36.45 22.95
C ALA A 474 -14.45 35.18 22.07
N GLN A 475 -13.29 34.96 21.46
CA GLN A 475 -13.02 33.74 20.68
C GLN A 475 -12.95 32.50 21.56
N ARG A 476 -12.28 32.58 22.72
CA ARG A 476 -12.30 31.51 23.73
C ARG A 476 -13.74 31.15 24.11
N ASP A 477 -14.59 32.14 24.42
CA ASP A 477 -15.97 31.91 24.85
C ASP A 477 -16.83 31.34 23.72
N GLY A 478 -16.61 31.78 22.47
CA GLY A 478 -17.22 31.20 21.27
C GLY A 478 -16.86 29.73 21.09
N TRP A 479 -15.58 29.37 21.25
CA TRP A 479 -15.15 27.98 21.22
C TRP A 479 -15.71 27.16 22.38
N LYS A 480 -15.71 27.72 23.60
CA LYS A 480 -16.30 27.07 24.78
C LYS A 480 -17.75 26.67 24.54
N ARG A 481 -18.57 27.55 23.95
CA ARG A 481 -19.97 27.24 23.60
C ARG A 481 -20.07 26.00 22.69
N ILE A 482 -19.16 25.84 21.75
CA ILE A 482 -19.15 24.71 20.81
C ILE A 482 -18.69 23.43 21.51
N VAL A 483 -17.62 23.51 22.31
CA VAL A 483 -17.13 22.39 23.12
C VAL A 483 -18.21 21.89 24.09
N ASP A 484 -18.83 22.80 24.84
CA ASP A 484 -19.90 22.49 25.79
C ASP A 484 -21.08 21.81 25.08
N PHE A 485 -21.44 22.26 23.86
CA PHE A 485 -22.48 21.61 23.06
C PHE A 485 -22.11 20.17 22.71
N VAL A 486 -20.87 19.92 22.25
CA VAL A 486 -20.40 18.57 21.91
C VAL A 486 -20.45 17.67 23.13
N HIS A 487 -19.86 18.08 24.25
CA HIS A 487 -19.84 17.29 25.48
C HIS A 487 -21.24 17.03 26.07
N THR A 488 -22.16 17.97 25.92
CA THR A 488 -23.53 17.82 26.43
C THR A 488 -24.37 16.85 25.58
N ASN A 489 -24.15 16.84 24.26
CA ASN A 489 -25.08 16.20 23.34
C ASN A 489 -24.53 14.92 22.69
N SER A 490 -23.22 14.68 22.76
CA SER A 490 -22.59 13.48 22.24
C SER A 490 -21.53 12.91 23.18
N ASP A 491 -21.09 11.71 22.84
CA ASP A 491 -19.99 10.95 23.42
C ASP A 491 -18.68 11.11 22.61
N ALA A 492 -18.65 11.99 21.62
CA ALA A 492 -17.44 12.30 20.86
C ALA A 492 -16.53 13.23 21.67
N LYS A 493 -15.22 13.06 21.49
CA LYS A 493 -14.24 14.04 21.95
C LYS A 493 -14.10 15.17 20.93
N ILE A 494 -13.70 16.35 21.39
CA ILE A 494 -13.43 17.50 20.52
C ILE A 494 -12.00 17.99 20.72
N GLY A 495 -11.28 18.16 19.62
CA GLY A 495 -9.93 18.68 19.60
C GLY A 495 -9.80 19.97 18.81
N LEU A 496 -8.68 20.66 18.99
CA LEU A 496 -8.35 21.91 18.29
C LEU A 496 -6.99 21.79 17.61
N GLN A 497 -6.90 22.19 16.34
CA GLN A 497 -5.62 22.38 15.67
C GLN A 497 -5.20 23.86 15.77
N LEU A 498 -4.04 24.15 16.35
CA LEU A 498 -3.45 25.49 16.37
C LEU A 498 -2.37 25.62 15.29
N GLY A 499 -2.43 26.71 14.52
CA GLY A 499 -1.48 26.94 13.43
C GLY A 499 -1.36 28.38 12.99
N HIS A 500 -0.26 28.69 12.30
CA HIS A 500 0.06 30.01 11.76
C HIS A 500 0.41 29.89 10.29
N ALA A 501 -0.28 30.61 9.41
CA ALA A 501 -0.18 30.43 7.96
C ALA A 501 1.19 30.81 7.37
N GLY A 502 1.91 31.74 8.00
CA GLY A 502 3.26 32.11 7.59
C GLY A 502 3.24 32.76 6.20
N ALA A 503 4.09 32.30 5.27
CA ALA A 503 4.13 32.78 3.89
C ALA A 503 2.86 32.48 3.07
N LYS A 504 1.93 31.68 3.60
CA LYS A 504 0.64 31.33 2.97
C LYS A 504 -0.55 32.07 3.59
N GLY A 505 -0.29 33.14 4.36
CA GLY A 505 -1.32 34.00 4.93
C GLY A 505 -1.80 35.08 3.95
N ALA A 506 -2.74 35.90 4.40
CA ALA A 506 -3.31 37.03 3.65
C ALA A 506 -3.85 36.64 2.26
N THR A 507 -4.56 35.52 2.18
CA THR A 507 -5.17 35.02 0.94
C THR A 507 -6.69 35.18 0.95
N CYS A 508 -7.27 35.17 -0.25
CA CYS A 508 -8.70 35.19 -0.49
C CYS A 508 -9.40 33.96 0.10
N VAL A 509 -10.66 34.14 0.48
CA VAL A 509 -11.56 33.00 0.70
C VAL A 509 -11.66 32.22 -0.62
N PRO A 510 -11.46 30.89 -0.64
CA PRO A 510 -11.21 30.13 -1.86
C PRO A 510 -12.26 30.27 -2.96
N TRP A 511 -13.54 30.39 -2.61
CA TRP A 511 -14.65 30.51 -3.57
C TRP A 511 -14.95 31.95 -4.00
N ASP A 512 -14.44 32.96 -3.29
CA ASP A 512 -14.67 34.37 -3.61
C ASP A 512 -13.57 34.96 -4.49
N GLY A 513 -12.30 34.61 -4.22
CA GLY A 513 -11.14 35.19 -4.91
C GLY A 513 -10.12 34.17 -5.42
N GLY A 514 -10.43 32.88 -5.33
CA GLY A 514 -9.55 31.80 -5.75
C GLY A 514 -8.64 31.29 -4.62
N THR A 515 -8.30 30.00 -4.69
CA THR A 515 -7.43 29.34 -3.71
C THR A 515 -6.00 29.87 -3.79
N ASP A 516 -5.40 30.14 -2.63
CA ASP A 516 -4.03 30.66 -2.45
C ASP A 516 -3.74 32.03 -3.09
N GLN A 517 -4.75 32.68 -3.67
CA GLN A 517 -4.59 34.01 -4.26
C GLN A 517 -4.48 35.06 -3.16
N PRO A 518 -3.55 36.03 -3.25
CA PRO A 518 -3.43 37.10 -2.26
C PRO A 518 -4.70 37.95 -2.23
N LEU A 519 -4.96 38.57 -1.08
CA LEU A 519 -5.99 39.61 -0.98
C LEU A 519 -5.64 40.79 -1.89
N ALA A 520 -6.66 41.45 -2.45
CA ALA A 520 -6.47 42.64 -3.26
C ALA A 520 -6.13 43.89 -2.41
N GLN A 521 -6.64 43.95 -1.18
CA GLN A 521 -6.42 45.02 -0.21
C GLN A 521 -6.51 44.46 1.22
N GLY A 522 -5.91 45.15 2.19
CA GLY A 522 -5.98 44.75 3.60
C GLY A 522 -5.03 43.61 3.98
N ASN A 523 -4.03 43.33 3.15
CA ASN A 523 -3.00 42.33 3.40
C ASN A 523 -2.21 42.72 4.66
N TRP A 524 -1.92 41.74 5.51
CA TRP A 524 -1.01 41.89 6.62
C TRP A 524 0.38 41.39 6.25
N ARG A 525 1.38 41.83 7.00
CA ARG A 525 2.78 41.47 6.77
C ARG A 525 3.00 39.98 7.02
N LEU A 526 3.47 39.25 6.01
CA LEU A 526 3.74 37.82 6.10
C LEU A 526 5.12 37.53 6.68
N VAL A 527 5.21 36.46 7.46
CA VAL A 527 6.44 35.99 8.12
C VAL A 527 6.75 34.54 7.75
N SER A 528 8.04 34.19 7.68
CA SER A 528 8.50 32.82 7.45
C SER A 528 9.93 32.61 8.00
N ALA A 529 10.48 31.41 7.87
CA ALA A 529 11.88 31.13 8.19
C ALA A 529 12.83 32.00 7.34
N SER A 530 12.56 32.13 6.04
CA SER A 530 13.33 32.91 5.07
C SER A 530 12.41 33.72 4.14
N PRO A 531 12.92 34.74 3.42
CA PRO A 531 12.09 35.49 2.48
C PRO A 531 11.68 34.61 1.30
N GLN A 532 10.39 34.54 0.99
CA GLN A 532 9.85 33.71 -0.07
C GLN A 532 8.42 34.12 -0.47
N GLN A 533 7.98 33.65 -1.64
CA GLN A 533 6.58 33.64 -2.08
C GLN A 533 6.11 32.18 -2.19
N TYR A 534 4.86 31.90 -1.81
CA TYR A 534 4.29 30.56 -2.02
C TYR A 534 3.94 30.29 -3.50
N LEU A 535 3.22 31.22 -4.13
CA LEU A 535 3.02 31.29 -5.56
C LEU A 535 4.03 32.27 -6.16
N ASP A 536 4.97 31.76 -6.95
CA ASP A 536 6.02 32.57 -7.58
C ASP A 536 5.41 33.71 -8.43
N GLY A 537 5.85 34.94 -8.19
CA GLY A 537 5.35 36.14 -8.85
C GLY A 537 3.90 36.53 -8.53
N THR A 538 3.20 35.79 -7.65
CA THR A 538 1.78 36.02 -7.34
C THR A 538 1.51 36.30 -5.86
N SER A 539 2.00 35.45 -4.95
CA SER A 539 1.78 35.65 -3.49
C SER A 539 2.61 36.84 -2.97
N ASP A 540 2.19 37.48 -1.89
CA ASP A 540 3.03 38.48 -1.23
C ASP A 540 4.33 37.85 -0.68
N TRP A 541 5.40 38.65 -0.61
CA TRP A 541 6.65 38.23 0.00
C TRP A 541 6.51 38.15 1.52
N SER A 542 6.82 36.98 2.10
CA SER A 542 7.14 36.91 3.52
C SER A 542 8.54 37.43 3.78
N HIS A 543 8.78 38.06 4.92
CA HIS A 543 10.16 38.32 5.39
C HIS A 543 10.63 37.24 6.35
N ALA A 544 11.95 37.12 6.48
CA ALA A 544 12.57 36.24 7.47
C ALA A 544 12.30 36.76 8.88
N MET A 545 11.74 35.91 9.75
CA MET A 545 11.51 36.28 11.14
C MET A 545 12.81 36.62 11.87
N THR A 546 12.75 37.70 12.63
CA THR A 546 13.72 38.03 13.67
C THR A 546 13.48 37.18 14.92
N ARG A 547 14.48 37.09 15.82
CA ARG A 547 14.33 36.35 17.08
C ARG A 547 13.17 36.89 17.94
N THR A 548 13.00 38.21 18.00
CA THR A 548 11.89 38.84 18.75
C THR A 548 10.52 38.48 18.16
N GLU A 549 10.40 38.41 16.83
CA GLU A 549 9.15 37.94 16.19
C GLU A 549 8.89 36.45 16.48
N MET A 550 9.95 35.63 16.53
CA MET A 550 9.85 34.21 16.90
C MET A 550 9.34 34.04 18.33
N GLU A 551 9.84 34.84 19.26
CA GLU A 551 9.39 34.87 20.66
C GLU A 551 7.93 35.33 20.77
N ARG A 552 7.55 36.42 20.09
CA ARG A 552 6.16 36.88 20.07
C ARG A 552 5.22 35.80 19.56
N VAL A 553 5.53 35.18 18.43
CA VAL A 553 4.68 34.12 17.85
C VAL A 553 4.62 32.89 18.76
N ARG A 554 5.73 32.50 19.40
CA ARG A 554 5.72 31.44 20.42
C ARG A 554 4.76 31.78 21.56
N ASP A 555 4.80 33.02 22.05
CA ASP A 555 3.95 33.47 23.15
C ASP A 555 2.47 33.58 22.74
N ASP A 556 2.18 33.87 21.47
CA ASP A 556 0.84 33.78 20.89
C ASP A 556 0.31 32.34 20.92
N PHE A 557 1.11 31.36 20.49
CA PHE A 557 0.75 29.94 20.59
C PHE A 557 0.55 29.48 22.04
N LEU A 558 1.41 29.91 22.96
CA LEU A 558 1.29 29.63 24.40
C LEU A 558 -0.03 30.16 24.96
N ARG A 559 -0.37 31.42 24.65
CA ARG A 559 -1.60 32.06 25.11
C ARG A 559 -2.84 31.36 24.53
N ALA A 560 -2.84 31.06 23.24
CA ALA A 560 -3.91 30.30 22.59
C ALA A 560 -4.08 28.90 23.21
N THR A 561 -2.98 28.24 23.58
CA THR A 561 -3.02 26.93 24.25
C THR A 561 -3.71 26.99 25.61
N ARG A 562 -3.45 28.03 26.41
CA ARG A 562 -4.15 28.25 27.69
C ARG A 562 -5.65 28.44 27.48
N TRP A 563 -6.03 29.25 26.49
CA TRP A 563 -7.45 29.44 26.16
C TRP A 563 -8.11 28.19 25.60
N ALA A 564 -7.40 27.35 24.84
CA ALA A 564 -7.93 26.07 24.40
C ALA A 564 -8.23 25.16 25.60
N ALA A 565 -7.36 25.16 26.62
CA ALA A 565 -7.59 24.40 27.85
C ALA A 565 -8.79 24.96 28.64
N GLU A 566 -8.88 26.29 28.78
CA GLU A 566 -10.02 26.97 29.43
C GLU A 566 -11.34 26.73 28.68
N ALA A 567 -11.31 26.65 27.35
CA ALA A 567 -12.48 26.33 26.53
C ALA A 567 -12.93 24.87 26.67
N GLY A 568 -12.09 24.00 27.25
CA GLY A 568 -12.43 22.61 27.59
C GLY A 568 -12.14 21.58 26.50
N PHE A 569 -11.31 21.89 25.50
CA PHE A 569 -10.95 20.90 24.48
C PHE A 569 -10.30 19.65 25.10
N ASP A 570 -10.61 18.46 24.57
CA ASP A 570 -10.05 17.19 25.05
C ASP A 570 -8.67 16.89 24.44
N TRP A 571 -8.34 17.52 23.31
CA TRP A 571 -7.16 17.22 22.51
C TRP A 571 -6.62 18.48 21.83
N LEU A 572 -5.30 18.67 21.84
CA LEU A 572 -4.65 19.77 21.14
C LEU A 572 -3.72 19.24 20.04
N GLU A 573 -3.71 19.87 18.88
CA GLU A 573 -2.79 19.56 17.79
C GLU A 573 -2.00 20.79 17.36
N LEU A 574 -0.67 20.67 17.28
CA LEU A 574 0.18 21.69 16.67
C LEU A 574 0.33 21.44 15.17
N HIS A 575 0.04 22.45 14.35
CA HIS A 575 0.16 22.36 12.90
C HIS A 575 1.59 22.71 12.42
N CYS A 576 2.38 21.68 12.14
CA CYS A 576 3.74 21.74 11.57
C CYS A 576 3.81 21.19 10.14
N ALA A 577 2.75 21.37 9.34
CA ALA A 577 2.59 20.76 8.02
C ALA A 577 2.14 21.77 6.97
N HIS A 578 1.99 21.28 5.74
CA HIS A 578 1.36 21.97 4.62
C HIS A 578 2.00 23.31 4.20
N GLY A 579 3.29 23.52 4.49
CA GLY A 579 3.99 24.74 4.12
C GLY A 579 3.63 25.98 4.94
N TYR A 580 2.81 25.82 5.99
CA TYR A 580 2.55 26.90 6.93
C TYR A 580 3.78 27.20 7.80
N LEU A 581 3.69 28.14 8.74
CA LEU A 581 4.86 28.74 9.38
C LEU A 581 5.84 27.71 9.94
N LEU A 582 5.41 26.78 10.80
CA LEU A 582 6.33 25.82 11.40
C LEU A 582 6.82 24.77 10.39
N SER A 583 5.99 24.38 9.43
CA SER A 583 6.41 23.56 8.29
C SER A 583 7.49 24.26 7.47
N SER A 584 7.43 25.60 7.34
CA SER A 584 8.38 26.38 6.56
C SER A 584 9.76 26.46 7.22
N PHE A 585 9.82 26.35 8.56
CA PHE A 585 11.07 26.18 9.30
C PHE A 585 11.62 24.76 9.13
N ILE A 586 10.75 23.76 9.12
CA ILE A 586 11.18 22.36 8.97
C ILE A 586 11.71 22.10 7.57
N SER A 587 11.05 22.56 6.50
CA SER A 587 11.47 22.20 5.14
C SER A 587 12.74 22.95 4.71
N PRO A 588 13.75 22.24 4.17
CA PRO A 588 14.93 22.88 3.59
C PRO A 588 14.62 23.65 2.28
N LEU A 589 13.45 23.46 1.68
CA LEU A 589 13.03 24.24 0.50
C LEU A 589 12.74 25.70 0.86
N THR A 590 12.16 25.90 2.04
CA THR A 590 11.63 27.19 2.51
C THR A 590 12.47 27.83 3.61
N ASN A 591 13.36 27.06 4.25
CA ASN A 591 14.28 27.55 5.26
C ASN A 591 15.72 27.61 4.72
N GLN A 592 16.11 28.81 4.29
CA GLN A 592 17.45 29.16 3.82
C GLN A 592 18.25 29.95 4.87
N ARG A 593 17.88 29.84 6.16
CA ARG A 593 18.60 30.55 7.22
C ARG A 593 20.00 29.97 7.42
N THR A 594 20.94 30.83 7.77
CA THR A 594 22.34 30.47 8.08
C THR A 594 22.66 30.52 9.58
N ASP A 595 21.69 30.91 10.42
CA ASP A 595 21.80 30.94 11.87
C ASP A 595 21.45 29.57 12.50
N ASP A 596 21.19 29.55 13.80
CA ASP A 596 20.89 28.31 14.54
C ASP A 596 19.51 27.72 14.28
N TYR A 597 18.74 28.32 13.37
CA TYR A 597 17.40 27.88 12.97
C TYR A 597 17.32 27.40 11.52
N GLY A 598 18.44 27.27 10.79
CA GLY A 598 18.48 26.75 9.42
C GLY A 598 19.66 25.82 9.13
N GLY A 599 19.67 25.23 7.93
CA GLY A 599 20.67 24.23 7.51
C GLY A 599 20.29 22.81 7.93
N SER A 600 20.97 22.24 8.93
CA SER A 600 20.75 20.85 9.36
C SER A 600 19.33 20.64 9.89
N LEU A 601 18.83 19.39 9.83
CA LEU A 601 17.50 19.04 10.34
C LEU A 601 17.31 19.46 11.81
N ALA A 602 18.33 19.24 12.65
CA ALA A 602 18.29 19.64 14.06
C ALA A 602 18.12 21.16 14.25
N LYS A 603 18.80 21.98 13.44
CA LYS A 603 18.64 23.44 13.47
C LYS A 603 17.27 23.88 12.95
N ARG A 604 16.82 23.30 11.83
CA ARG A 604 15.48 23.53 11.25
C ARG A 604 14.35 23.19 12.22
N LEU A 605 14.52 22.16 13.04
CA LEU A 605 13.54 21.75 14.06
C LEU A 605 13.55 22.60 15.33
N ARG A 606 14.61 23.38 15.60
CA ARG A 606 14.78 24.11 16.86
C ARG A 606 13.57 24.99 17.19
N TYR A 607 13.14 25.83 16.25
CA TYR A 607 12.01 26.73 16.50
C TYR A 607 10.65 26.01 16.63
N PRO A 608 10.27 25.08 15.74
CA PRO A 608 9.08 24.25 15.95
C PRO A 608 9.05 23.54 17.31
N LEU A 609 10.19 23.03 17.79
CA LEU A 609 10.29 22.38 19.10
C LEU A 609 10.21 23.37 20.27
N GLU A 610 10.74 24.59 20.15
CA GLU A 610 10.55 25.65 21.14
C GLU A 610 9.07 26.01 21.31
N VAL A 611 8.33 26.17 20.20
CA VAL A 611 6.89 26.44 20.22
C VAL A 611 6.14 25.27 20.83
N PHE A 612 6.42 24.04 20.38
CA PHE A 612 5.79 22.84 20.92
C PHE A 612 6.03 22.70 22.43
N SER A 613 7.25 22.90 22.90
CA SER A 613 7.60 22.75 24.32
C SER A 613 6.84 23.75 25.19
N ALA A 614 6.75 25.02 24.75
CA ALA A 614 5.99 26.04 25.46
C ALA A 614 4.48 25.70 25.53
N MET A 615 3.91 25.21 24.43
CA MET A 615 2.52 24.75 24.42
C MET A 615 2.32 23.53 25.33
N ARG A 616 3.21 22.53 25.25
CA ARG A 616 3.13 21.29 26.04
C ARG A 616 3.23 21.55 27.54
N GLU A 617 4.00 22.54 27.96
CA GLU A 617 4.08 22.99 29.36
C GLU A 617 2.75 23.59 29.85
N ALA A 618 2.08 24.38 29.01
CA ALA A 618 0.80 25.00 29.36
C ALA A 618 -0.43 24.09 29.19
N TRP A 619 -0.35 23.06 28.33
CA TRP A 619 -1.43 22.11 28.09
C TRP A 619 -1.53 21.09 29.24
N PRO A 620 -2.74 20.77 29.77
CA PRO A 620 -2.90 19.79 30.85
C PRO A 620 -2.23 18.45 30.55
N GLN A 621 -1.37 17.96 31.45
CA GLN A 621 -0.50 16.79 31.21
C GLN A 621 -1.27 15.48 31.02
N GLN A 622 -2.49 15.40 31.54
CA GLN A 622 -3.40 14.26 31.35
C GLN A 622 -4.10 14.25 29.99
N LEU A 623 -4.05 15.35 29.23
CA LEU A 623 -4.69 15.46 27.92
C LEU A 623 -3.69 15.24 26.79
N PRO A 624 -4.09 14.53 25.71
CA PRO A 624 -3.25 14.33 24.54
C PRO A 624 -2.86 15.64 23.86
N MET A 625 -1.63 15.65 23.33
CA MET A 625 -1.18 16.65 22.39
C MET A 625 -0.49 15.98 21.18
N SER A 626 -1.03 16.21 19.97
CA SER A 626 -0.47 15.73 18.72
C SER A 626 0.28 16.80 17.95
N VAL A 627 1.09 16.38 16.98
CA VAL A 627 1.71 17.27 15.99
C VAL A 627 1.38 16.77 14.60
N ARG A 628 0.84 17.64 13.75
CA ARG A 628 0.65 17.33 12.33
C ARG A 628 1.88 17.72 11.54
N ILE A 629 2.44 16.81 10.77
CA ILE A 629 3.63 17.06 9.92
C ILE A 629 3.35 16.75 8.44
N SER A 630 4.10 17.40 7.55
CA SER A 630 4.25 16.94 6.16
C SER A 630 5.40 15.94 6.12
N ALA A 631 5.09 14.66 5.95
CA ALA A 631 6.09 13.58 5.95
C ALA A 631 6.85 13.44 4.63
N HIS A 632 6.47 14.20 3.61
CA HIS A 632 7.13 14.27 2.31
C HIS A 632 6.77 15.61 1.65
N ASP A 633 7.73 16.33 1.09
CA ASP A 633 7.47 17.62 0.42
C ASP A 633 7.10 17.50 -1.06
N TRP A 634 7.41 16.34 -1.67
CA TRP A 634 7.12 15.98 -3.07
C TRP A 634 7.89 16.82 -4.09
N VAL A 635 9.02 17.36 -3.64
CA VAL A 635 9.99 18.12 -4.44
C VAL A 635 11.39 17.65 -4.05
N ASP A 636 12.26 17.48 -5.04
CA ASP A 636 13.65 17.09 -4.82
C ASP A 636 14.36 18.07 -3.87
N GLY A 637 15.13 17.53 -2.93
CA GLY A 637 15.80 18.31 -1.89
C GLY A 637 14.89 18.77 -0.75
N GLY A 638 13.60 18.43 -0.74
CA GLY A 638 12.68 18.66 0.38
C GLY A 638 12.74 17.60 1.47
N VAL A 639 11.80 17.67 2.42
CA VAL A 639 11.62 16.65 3.46
C VAL A 639 11.27 15.31 2.81
N THR A 640 11.99 14.27 3.23
CA THR A 640 11.79 12.88 2.83
C THR A 640 11.07 12.08 3.92
N PRO A 641 10.59 10.85 3.64
CA PRO A 641 9.97 10.00 4.66
C PRO A 641 10.97 9.56 5.74
N ASP A 642 12.27 9.50 5.44
CA ASP A 642 13.31 9.21 6.42
C ASP A 642 13.47 10.39 7.38
N ASP A 643 13.51 11.62 6.85
CA ASP A 643 13.48 12.83 7.68
C ASP A 643 12.22 12.87 8.55
N ALA A 644 11.07 12.45 8.03
CA ALA A 644 9.81 12.44 8.78
C ALA A 644 9.86 11.54 10.03
N VAL A 645 10.58 10.42 9.98
CA VAL A 645 10.82 9.56 11.14
C VAL A 645 11.68 10.28 12.17
N GLU A 646 12.74 10.97 11.76
CA GLU A 646 13.58 11.78 12.67
C GLU A 646 12.84 12.97 13.27
N ILE A 647 12.02 13.65 12.46
CA ILE A 647 11.13 14.73 12.92
C ILE A 647 10.17 14.20 13.98
N ALA A 648 9.55 13.04 13.76
CA ALA A 648 8.66 12.41 14.71
C ALA A 648 9.38 12.00 16.01
N ARG A 649 10.61 11.47 15.93
CA ARG A 649 11.46 11.16 17.10
C ARG A 649 11.75 12.42 17.91
N ALA A 650 12.06 13.54 17.25
CA ALA A 650 12.32 14.81 17.92
C ALA A 650 11.07 15.34 18.66
N PHE A 651 9.90 15.32 18.03
CA PHE A 651 8.66 15.73 18.69
C PHE A 651 8.24 14.78 19.81
N LYS A 652 8.42 13.47 19.63
CA LYS A 652 8.22 12.48 20.69
C LYS A 652 9.09 12.79 21.90
N ALA A 653 10.38 13.07 21.69
CA ALA A 653 11.31 13.43 22.76
C ALA A 653 10.92 14.75 23.47
N ALA A 654 10.30 15.68 22.75
CA ALA A 654 9.77 16.92 23.33
C ALA A 654 8.41 16.73 24.06
N GLY A 655 7.80 15.55 23.98
CA GLY A 655 6.57 15.22 24.70
C GLY A 655 5.30 15.13 23.84
N ALA A 656 5.41 15.03 22.51
CA ALA A 656 4.27 14.72 21.65
C ALA A 656 3.75 13.31 21.93
N ASP A 657 2.43 13.18 21.97
CA ASP A 657 1.77 11.90 22.24
C ASP A 657 1.44 11.13 20.95
N MET A 658 1.28 11.87 19.84
CA MET A 658 0.89 11.33 18.55
C MET A 658 1.37 12.23 17.40
N ILE A 659 1.64 11.64 16.24
CA ILE A 659 1.89 12.36 14.99
C ILE A 659 0.72 12.17 14.02
N ASP A 660 0.13 13.27 13.52
CA ASP A 660 -0.80 13.26 12.37
C ASP A 660 0.00 13.38 11.06
N CYS A 661 -0.04 12.31 10.26
CA CYS A 661 0.91 12.11 9.16
C CYS A 661 0.29 12.55 7.82
N SER A 662 0.52 13.80 7.44
CA SER A 662 0.12 14.37 6.15
C SER A 662 1.33 14.47 5.20
N SER A 663 1.19 15.17 4.07
CA SER A 663 2.29 15.44 3.14
C SER A 663 2.03 16.69 2.28
N GLY A 664 3.09 17.19 1.64
CA GLY A 664 3.04 18.21 0.60
C GLY A 664 2.65 19.60 1.07
N GLN A 665 2.20 20.40 0.11
CA GLN A 665 1.73 21.78 0.20
C GLN A 665 2.81 22.80 0.63
N VAL A 666 4.05 22.37 0.77
CA VAL A 666 5.23 23.22 1.05
C VAL A 666 5.62 24.06 -0.17
N SER A 667 5.55 23.48 -1.36
CA SER A 667 5.85 24.16 -2.63
C SER A 667 4.81 23.77 -3.69
N LYS A 668 4.46 24.70 -4.58
CA LYS A 668 3.62 24.39 -5.76
C LYS A 668 4.34 23.58 -6.84
N LYS A 669 5.64 23.36 -6.70
CA LYS A 669 6.41 22.47 -7.57
C LYS A 669 6.19 20.98 -7.24
N GLU A 670 5.42 20.69 -6.20
CA GLU A 670 5.15 19.32 -5.77
C GLU A 670 4.55 18.44 -6.87
N ARG A 671 4.94 17.17 -6.88
CA ARG A 671 4.35 16.15 -7.76
C ARG A 671 3.88 14.94 -6.94
N PRO A 672 2.81 15.05 -6.13
CA PRO A 672 2.35 13.96 -5.30
C PRO A 672 1.87 12.78 -6.15
N VAL A 673 2.24 11.57 -5.73
CA VAL A 673 1.75 10.34 -6.35
C VAL A 673 0.49 9.89 -5.61
N TYR A 674 -0.67 10.25 -6.16
CA TYR A 674 -1.95 9.88 -5.56
C TYR A 674 -2.30 8.41 -5.78
N GLY A 675 -2.96 7.84 -4.77
CA GLY A 675 -3.46 6.48 -4.76
C GLY A 675 -4.40 6.25 -3.59
N ARG A 676 -4.93 5.03 -3.48
CA ARG A 676 -5.72 4.61 -2.31
C ARG A 676 -4.84 4.74 -1.07
N MET A 677 -5.31 5.46 -0.04
CA MET A 677 -4.59 5.59 1.24
C MET A 677 -3.13 6.09 1.08
N PHE A 678 -2.86 6.99 0.13
CA PHE A 678 -1.50 7.27 -0.35
C PHE A 678 -0.51 7.79 0.71
N GLN A 679 -0.99 8.38 1.82
CA GLN A 679 -0.11 8.84 2.91
C GLN A 679 -0.03 7.86 4.09
N THR A 680 -0.84 6.79 4.10
CA THR A 680 -0.77 5.75 5.13
C THR A 680 0.63 5.15 5.28
N PRO A 681 1.43 4.93 4.20
CA PRO A 681 2.81 4.48 4.36
C PRO A 681 3.66 5.39 5.25
N PHE A 682 3.41 6.71 5.28
CA PHE A 682 4.13 7.62 6.17
C PHE A 682 3.75 7.39 7.64
N ALA A 683 2.45 7.23 7.93
CA ALA A 683 1.96 6.91 9.27
C ALA A 683 2.52 5.57 9.77
N ASP A 684 2.58 4.58 8.88
CA ASP A 684 3.12 3.25 9.15
C ASP A 684 4.60 3.31 9.55
N ARG A 685 5.40 3.98 8.72
CA ARG A 685 6.83 4.19 8.99
C ARG A 685 7.06 4.92 10.31
N ILE A 686 6.41 6.05 10.53
CA ILE A 686 6.59 6.83 11.76
C ILE A 686 6.17 6.01 12.98
N ARG A 687 5.03 5.31 12.92
CA ARG A 687 4.54 4.52 14.04
C ARG A 687 5.54 3.46 14.46
N ASN A 688 6.01 2.70 13.48
CA ASN A 688 6.77 1.49 13.72
C ASN A 688 8.29 1.74 13.83
N GLU A 689 8.82 2.82 13.22
CA GLU A 689 10.24 3.20 13.31
C GLU A 689 10.53 4.23 14.41
N ALA A 690 9.64 5.20 14.66
CA ALA A 690 9.80 6.17 15.76
C ALA A 690 9.15 5.71 17.08
N GLY A 691 8.28 4.70 17.03
CA GLY A 691 7.62 4.12 18.20
C GLY A 691 6.70 5.10 18.92
N ILE A 692 5.98 5.93 18.17
CA ILE A 692 4.98 6.88 18.66
C ILE A 692 3.62 6.59 18.02
N ALA A 693 2.51 6.86 18.70
CA ALA A 693 1.20 6.68 18.11
C ALA A 693 1.04 7.58 16.87
N THR A 694 0.29 7.11 15.87
CA THR A 694 0.06 7.90 14.64
C THR A 694 -1.40 7.96 14.24
N MET A 695 -1.73 9.06 13.56
CA MET A 695 -2.98 9.25 12.84
C MET A 695 -2.71 9.23 11.34
N ALA A 696 -3.36 8.31 10.62
CA ALA A 696 -3.29 8.27 9.15
C ALA A 696 -4.37 9.17 8.53
N VAL A 697 -4.02 9.86 7.45
CA VAL A 697 -4.93 10.70 6.65
C VAL A 697 -4.65 10.54 5.16
N GLY A 698 -5.53 11.03 4.30
CA GLY A 698 -5.30 11.07 2.84
C GLY A 698 -5.93 9.90 2.09
N ALA A 699 -7.00 10.20 1.36
CA ALA A 699 -7.77 9.22 0.57
C ALA A 699 -8.30 8.01 1.38
N ILE A 700 -8.64 8.24 2.65
CA ILE A 700 -9.43 7.32 3.48
C ILE A 700 -10.91 7.69 3.31
N SER A 701 -11.73 6.75 2.83
CA SER A 701 -13.12 7.03 2.41
C SER A 701 -14.14 5.95 2.77
N GLU A 702 -13.69 4.79 3.26
CA GLU A 702 -14.52 3.62 3.53
C GLU A 702 -14.14 3.00 4.88
N ALA A 703 -15.09 2.35 5.56
CA ALA A 703 -14.80 1.59 6.80
C ALA A 703 -13.69 0.55 6.60
N ASP A 704 -13.67 -0.13 5.45
CA ASP A 704 -12.66 -1.14 5.13
C ASP A 704 -11.23 -0.55 5.10
N HIS A 705 -11.08 0.74 4.75
CA HIS A 705 -9.78 1.43 4.85
C HIS A 705 -9.36 1.57 6.31
N VAL A 706 -10.25 2.09 7.16
CA VAL A 706 -9.98 2.29 8.59
C VAL A 706 -9.68 0.95 9.28
N ASN A 707 -10.52 -0.07 9.04
CA ASN A 707 -10.33 -1.42 9.55
C ASN A 707 -8.96 -1.97 9.15
N SER A 708 -8.60 -1.88 7.86
CA SER A 708 -7.33 -2.40 7.35
C SER A 708 -6.11 -1.68 7.95
N ILE A 709 -6.16 -0.35 8.07
CA ILE A 709 -5.06 0.47 8.59
C ILE A 709 -4.81 0.15 10.07
N VAL A 710 -5.86 0.15 10.89
CA VAL A 710 -5.77 -0.11 12.33
C VAL A 710 -5.36 -1.57 12.58
N ALA A 711 -6.03 -2.51 11.93
CA ALA A 711 -5.73 -3.93 12.10
C ALA A 711 -4.29 -4.25 11.74
N ALA A 712 -3.75 -3.71 10.64
CA ALA A 712 -2.37 -3.96 10.23
C ALA A 712 -1.31 -3.23 11.09
N GLY A 713 -1.71 -2.41 12.07
CA GLY A 713 -0.76 -1.67 12.91
C GLY A 713 -0.03 -0.56 12.14
N ARG A 714 -0.68 0.01 11.12
CA ARG A 714 -0.12 1.11 10.30
C ARG A 714 -0.43 2.49 10.88
N ALA A 715 -1.50 2.60 11.66
CA ALA A 715 -1.82 3.79 12.45
C ALA A 715 -2.74 3.40 13.61
N ASP A 716 -2.82 4.26 14.61
CA ASP A 716 -3.70 4.06 15.77
C ASP A 716 -5.05 4.75 15.58
N LEU A 717 -5.08 5.85 14.81
CA LEU A 717 -6.28 6.59 14.43
C LEU A 717 -6.32 6.87 12.92
N CYS A 718 -7.51 7.10 12.37
CA CYS A 718 -7.71 7.46 10.97
C CYS A 718 -8.52 8.76 10.86
N ALA A 719 -7.90 9.80 10.28
CA ALA A 719 -8.55 11.05 9.98
C ALA A 719 -9.27 10.99 8.63
N VAL A 720 -10.58 11.28 8.65
CA VAL A 720 -11.45 11.29 7.48
C VAL A 720 -11.97 12.72 7.29
N ALA A 721 -11.69 13.28 6.11
CA ALA A 721 -11.98 14.68 5.79
C ALA A 721 -13.24 14.81 4.90
N ARG A 722 -13.05 14.90 3.58
CA ARG A 722 -14.10 15.08 2.56
C ARG A 722 -15.33 14.18 2.73
N PRO A 723 -15.23 12.89 3.09
CA PRO A 723 -16.42 12.08 3.36
C PRO A 723 -17.32 12.65 4.48
N HIS A 724 -16.75 13.25 5.53
CA HIS A 724 -17.51 13.94 6.58
C HIS A 724 -18.04 15.32 6.17
N LEU A 725 -17.48 15.94 5.13
CA LEU A 725 -18.10 17.13 4.53
C LEU A 725 -19.37 16.74 3.78
N ALA A 726 -19.31 15.66 2.98
CA ALA A 726 -20.44 15.16 2.21
C ALA A 726 -21.52 14.51 3.09
N ASN A 727 -21.12 13.83 4.17
CA ASN A 727 -22.03 13.17 5.11
C ASN A 727 -21.53 13.35 6.55
N PRO A 728 -22.13 14.24 7.37
CA PRO A 728 -21.68 14.42 8.76
C PRO A 728 -21.81 13.14 9.61
N ALA A 729 -22.74 12.25 9.26
CA ALA A 729 -22.96 10.94 9.90
C ALA A 729 -22.27 9.79 9.16
N TRP A 730 -21.17 10.07 8.46
CA TRP A 730 -20.40 9.08 7.70
C TRP A 730 -20.06 7.84 8.54
N THR A 731 -19.57 8.01 9.77
CA THR A 731 -19.21 6.90 10.66
C THR A 731 -20.39 5.97 10.97
N LEU A 732 -21.57 6.54 11.28
CA LEU A 732 -22.79 5.75 11.52
C LEU A 732 -23.26 5.03 10.24
N THR A 733 -23.14 5.70 9.10
CA THR A 733 -23.52 5.14 7.80
C THR A 733 -22.61 3.97 7.42
N GLU A 734 -21.30 4.10 7.64
CA GLU A 734 -20.33 3.06 7.36
C GLU A 734 -20.45 1.87 8.31
N ALA A 735 -20.76 2.10 9.60
CA ALA A 735 -21.10 1.02 10.53
C ALA A 735 -22.27 0.17 9.99
N ALA A 736 -23.35 0.83 9.57
CA ALA A 736 -24.49 0.16 8.96
C ALA A 736 -24.08 -0.54 7.65
N ARG A 737 -23.23 0.06 6.82
CA ARG A 737 -22.73 -0.48 5.54
C ARG A 737 -21.89 -1.75 5.69
N ILE A 738 -21.13 -1.90 6.76
CA ILE A 738 -20.40 -3.14 7.05
C ILE A 738 -21.24 -4.14 7.86
N GLY A 739 -22.45 -3.74 8.29
CA GLY A 739 -23.36 -4.59 9.07
C GLY A 739 -23.02 -4.65 10.56
N TYR A 740 -22.28 -3.67 11.08
CA TYR A 740 -21.99 -3.55 12.50
C TYR A 740 -23.07 -2.68 13.18
N LEU A 741 -23.97 -3.33 13.90
CA LEU A 741 -25.21 -2.72 14.41
C LEU A 741 -25.10 -2.18 15.85
N GLU A 742 -23.97 -2.43 16.52
CA GLU A 742 -23.74 -2.13 17.93
C GLU A 742 -23.27 -0.69 18.19
N VAL A 743 -23.03 0.10 17.14
CA VAL A 743 -22.68 1.52 17.31
C VAL A 743 -23.85 2.27 17.94
N GLY A 744 -23.57 3.01 19.01
CA GLY A 744 -24.53 3.91 19.64
C GLY A 744 -24.93 5.05 18.71
N TRP A 745 -26.24 5.24 18.52
CA TRP A 745 -26.80 6.40 17.83
C TRP A 745 -27.44 7.36 18.85
N PRO A 746 -27.47 8.68 18.56
CA PRO A 746 -28.31 9.61 19.30
C PRO A 746 -29.73 9.07 19.45
N LYS A 747 -30.30 9.15 20.65
CA LYS A 747 -31.61 8.54 20.96
C LYS A 747 -32.71 8.99 20.00
N GLN A 748 -32.63 10.23 19.53
CA GLN A 748 -33.54 10.86 18.58
C GLN A 748 -33.45 10.25 17.17
N TYR A 749 -32.33 9.62 16.81
CA TYR A 749 -32.08 9.07 15.46
C TYR A 749 -32.34 7.56 15.35
N ARG A 750 -32.78 6.90 16.43
CA ARG A 750 -32.98 5.43 16.46
C ARG A 750 -34.00 4.92 15.44
N ALA A 751 -35.04 5.70 15.14
CA ALA A 751 -36.02 5.33 14.10
C ALA A 751 -35.37 5.28 12.70
N ALA A 752 -34.45 6.22 12.40
CA ALA A 752 -33.71 6.24 11.15
C ALA A 752 -32.67 5.10 11.07
N LYS A 753 -32.02 4.77 12.19
CA LYS A 753 -31.08 3.63 12.29
C LYS A 753 -31.69 2.34 11.73
N GLN A 754 -32.86 1.96 12.25
CA GLN A 754 -33.55 0.74 11.84
C GLN A 754 -33.92 0.73 10.36
N GLN A 755 -34.31 1.89 9.80
CA GLN A 755 -34.63 2.00 8.39
C GLN A 755 -33.37 1.85 7.51
N LEU A 756 -32.29 2.53 7.86
CA LEU A 756 -31.03 2.47 7.13
C LEU A 756 -30.47 1.05 7.11
N GLU A 757 -30.42 0.39 8.27
CA GLU A 757 -29.90 -0.97 8.42
C GLU A 757 -30.69 -1.97 7.56
N ARG A 758 -32.03 -1.93 7.61
CA ARG A 758 -32.89 -2.80 6.79
C ARG A 758 -32.74 -2.54 5.29
N ASN A 759 -32.58 -1.28 4.88
CA ASN A 759 -32.39 -0.95 3.47
C ASN A 759 -31.06 -1.50 2.94
N LEU A 760 -29.98 -1.30 3.68
CA LEU A 760 -28.66 -1.81 3.31
C LEU A 760 -28.60 -3.35 3.35
N GLU A 761 -29.31 -3.99 4.29
CA GLU A 761 -29.45 -5.44 4.31
C GLU A 761 -30.20 -5.96 3.07
N ARG A 762 -31.31 -5.30 2.69
CA ARG A 762 -32.06 -5.62 1.46
C ARG A 762 -31.22 -5.42 0.21
N GLU A 763 -30.38 -4.39 0.15
CA GLU A 763 -29.45 -4.20 -0.97
C GLU A 763 -28.40 -5.31 -1.05
N ARG A 764 -27.97 -5.86 0.10
CA ARG A 764 -27.03 -6.99 0.14
C ARG A 764 -27.68 -8.32 -0.22
N ALA A 765 -28.96 -8.53 0.06
CA ALA A 765 -29.61 -9.84 -0.12
C ALA A 765 -29.58 -10.38 -1.58
N PRO A 766 -29.85 -9.59 -2.63
CA PRO A 766 -29.67 -10.02 -4.02
C PRO A 766 -28.22 -10.34 -4.37
N ALA A 767 -27.27 -9.53 -3.89
CA ALA A 767 -25.84 -9.72 -4.11
C ALA A 767 -25.32 -11.00 -3.42
N ALA A 768 -25.79 -11.27 -2.20
CA ALA A 768 -25.50 -12.48 -1.44
C ALA A 768 -26.14 -13.72 -2.09
N CYS A 769 -27.36 -13.61 -2.60
CA CYS A 769 -28.04 -14.70 -3.31
C CYS A 769 -27.33 -15.04 -4.64
N ALA A 770 -26.87 -14.03 -5.38
CA ALA A 770 -26.05 -14.21 -6.59
C ALA A 770 -24.67 -14.81 -6.28
N ALA A 771 -24.02 -14.37 -5.19
CA ALA A 771 -22.73 -14.91 -4.74
C ALA A 771 -22.86 -16.37 -4.26
N ALA A 772 -23.91 -16.69 -3.50
CA ALA A 772 -24.21 -18.05 -3.03
C ALA A 772 -24.58 -18.99 -4.19
N ALA A 773 -25.29 -18.50 -5.22
CA ALA A 773 -25.55 -19.27 -6.44
C ALA A 773 -24.25 -19.59 -7.20
N ARG A 774 -23.30 -18.63 -7.27
CA ARG A 774 -21.97 -18.82 -7.85
C ARG A 774 -21.10 -19.78 -7.02
N SER A 775 -21.14 -19.71 -5.69
CA SER A 775 -20.38 -20.62 -4.82
C SER A 775 -20.94 -22.04 -4.85
N ARG A 776 -22.27 -22.20 -4.85
CA ARG A 776 -22.93 -23.51 -5.03
C ARG A 776 -22.62 -24.11 -6.40
N SER A 777 -22.58 -23.30 -7.46
CA SER A 777 -22.11 -23.72 -8.79
C SER A 777 -20.65 -24.20 -8.76
N ARG A 778 -19.75 -23.47 -8.09
CA ARG A 778 -18.33 -23.88 -7.90
C ARG A 778 -18.20 -25.17 -7.09
N LEU A 779 -18.95 -25.34 -6.00
CA LEU A 779 -18.96 -26.56 -5.19
C LEU A 779 -19.54 -27.75 -5.96
N ARG A 780 -20.56 -27.53 -6.78
CA ARG A 780 -21.17 -28.57 -7.63
C ARG A 780 -20.22 -28.99 -8.76
N LYS A 781 -19.48 -28.05 -9.36
CA LYS A 781 -18.39 -28.34 -10.30
C LYS A 781 -17.23 -29.10 -9.62
N ARG A 782 -16.80 -28.69 -8.42
CA ARG A 782 -15.79 -29.41 -7.61
C ARG A 782 -16.22 -30.84 -7.26
N ARG A 783 -17.49 -31.08 -6.95
CA ARG A 783 -18.04 -32.43 -6.72
C ARG A 783 -18.18 -33.26 -7.99
N ALA A 784 -18.46 -32.64 -9.14
CA ALA A 784 -18.51 -33.33 -10.43
C ALA A 784 -17.11 -33.79 -10.90
N LEU A 785 -16.08 -32.98 -10.67
CA LEU A 785 -14.67 -33.31 -10.96
C LEU A 785 -14.15 -34.48 -10.09
N ARG A 786 -14.68 -34.67 -8.87
CA ARG A 786 -14.32 -35.81 -8.00
C ARG A 786 -15.01 -37.14 -8.36
N ARG A 787 -15.96 -37.17 -9.31
CA ARG A 787 -16.77 -38.36 -9.63
C ARG A 787 -16.38 -39.09 -10.92
N TRP A 788 -15.28 -38.71 -11.58
CA TRP A 788 -14.77 -39.48 -12.71
C TRP A 788 -14.14 -40.80 -12.20
N PRO A 789 -14.53 -41.98 -12.73
CA PRO A 789 -13.94 -43.23 -12.29
C PRO A 789 -12.48 -43.29 -12.72
N ARG A 790 -11.56 -43.58 -11.79
CA ARG A 790 -10.19 -43.99 -12.15
C ARG A 790 -10.29 -45.23 -13.06
N PRO A 791 -9.60 -45.28 -14.21
CA PRO A 791 -9.55 -46.51 -14.98
C PRO A 791 -8.77 -47.55 -14.19
N THR A 792 -9.44 -48.64 -13.81
CA THR A 792 -8.81 -49.83 -13.25
C THR A 792 -7.88 -50.43 -14.29
N ARG A 793 -6.56 -50.34 -14.07
CA ARG A 793 -5.57 -51.14 -14.80
C ARG A 793 -5.74 -52.60 -14.41
N ARG A 794 -6.37 -53.41 -15.27
CA ARG A 794 -6.17 -54.86 -15.29
C ARG A 794 -4.92 -55.13 -16.12
N TRP A 795 -3.86 -55.56 -15.45
CA TRP A 795 -2.80 -56.32 -16.09
C TRP A 795 -3.32 -57.75 -16.27
N ALA A 796 -3.33 -58.24 -17.51
CA ALA A 796 -3.44 -59.65 -17.82
C ALA A 796 -2.10 -60.08 -18.45
N CYS A 797 -1.42 -61.00 -17.78
CA CYS A 797 -0.40 -61.83 -18.38
C CYS A 797 -1.07 -62.95 -19.20
N ASP A 798 -0.26 -63.51 -20.11
CA ASP A 798 -0.39 -64.78 -20.83
C ASP A 798 -1.06 -64.72 -22.22
N GLY A 799 -0.25 -65.04 -23.24
CA GLY A 799 -0.67 -65.37 -24.60
C GLY A 799 0.20 -64.74 -25.68
#